data_AF-A0AAT9L2H9-F1
#
_entry.id   AF-A0AAT9L2H9-F1
#
_cell.length_a   1.000
_cell.length_b   1.000
_cell.length_c   1.000
_cell.angle_alpha   90.00
_cell.angle_beta   90.00
_cell.angle_gamma   90.00
#
_symmetry.space_group_name_H-M   'P 1'
#
loop_
_entity.id
_entity.type
_entity.pdbx_description
1 polymer ?
#
loop_
_entity_poly.entity_id
_entity_poly.type
_entity_poly.pdbx_seq_one_letter_code
_entity_poly.pdbx_strand_id
1 'polypeptide(L)'
;MAGATHQGKEEPVTGSAVPRPSQGQDDLLGKPPVHPSVSEASRLLCAGVHLHDGYRDAVIDQLYVQEQCVVAPSTGFDAARVLAHALRARRTELAWAAGILAAWLLGAVLTGGVIGTLFFPCVLLALAPWIRGSAPDPPVYRRAAAFLMRWYGRLFLLLVGLWVLASAFGLFGGDSDPDEFSGSYGPGASGSDGFSDTLPDASDLGFALITGSLSGGSATGAAWAVLFFLAVIAGLVGLQRGQFARVMTDELSRKNFPDLAADQAEHAAGDRFRRLQQRIRLEQHAPVILYGERNPFCGMGTPYGTWNLTVELRPSEEGPTEPLDNARILRRIVPLLEGLRVPSSHGCAEGAAAVRDRLRELVVDECVFLPVAGLPRRESAPYGPGAFEEHRGRAVEEGGEGRRHFLRIRVGGWNEEVVVTVFVRVHTQGGMLMLEVAPHVLMPVHPLFRDADRAAHRHRNNNWFGKAVWALTRTPASLARSVVTLGRGVASGWKLLTAGNSGALAEGPAFSVRELGADEEASLFQDMDINRYLKSIEDRVNAGVRLALREAGYETDEFEQKIVNIGAGGVFIESAKDSAIGIGDHNDIRRSGPTAPAGPAAPGAKKGPAGGKAPGATKSPGTGNGPAAAPGPQRKAGEK
;
A
#
# COMPACT_ATOMS: atom_id res chain seq x y z
N MET A 1 -9.96 -81.46 -1.73
CA MET A 1 -10.72 -80.38 -1.07
C MET A 1 -10.02 -79.07 -1.35
N ALA A 2 -10.82 -78.04 -1.67
CA ALA A 2 -10.47 -76.87 -2.46
C ALA A 2 -9.44 -75.90 -1.84
N GLY A 3 -8.65 -75.25 -2.69
CA GLY A 3 -7.84 -74.07 -2.34
C GLY A 3 -7.72 -73.16 -3.56
N ALA A 4 -8.42 -72.02 -3.50
CA ALA A 4 -8.60 -71.07 -4.58
C ALA A 4 -7.36 -70.19 -4.83
N THR A 5 -7.05 -69.98 -6.11
CA THR A 5 -6.08 -69.01 -6.64
C THR A 5 -6.61 -67.58 -6.54
N HIS A 6 -5.85 -66.69 -5.91
CA HIS A 6 -6.08 -65.24 -5.95
C HIS A 6 -4.87 -64.54 -6.58
N GLN A 7 -5.14 -63.76 -7.64
CA GLN A 7 -4.17 -62.94 -8.38
C GLN A 7 -3.55 -61.86 -7.49
N GLY A 8 -2.21 -61.74 -7.56
CA GLY A 8 -1.45 -60.65 -6.96
C GLY A 8 -1.56 -59.38 -7.80
N LYS A 9 -1.81 -58.27 -7.11
CA LYS A 9 -1.89 -56.91 -7.66
C LYS A 9 -0.66 -56.15 -7.14
N GLU A 10 0.18 -55.67 -8.05
CA GLU A 10 1.33 -54.80 -7.75
C GLU A 10 0.83 -53.41 -7.31
N GLU A 11 1.32 -52.92 -6.16
CA GLU A 11 1.16 -51.54 -5.70
C GLU A 11 2.46 -50.75 -5.93
N PRO A 12 2.39 -49.48 -6.39
CA PRO A 12 3.55 -48.62 -6.55
C PRO A 12 3.94 -47.93 -5.24
N VAL A 13 5.25 -47.87 -5.00
CA VAL A 13 5.93 -47.20 -3.88
C VAL A 13 5.64 -45.69 -3.88
N THR A 14 4.85 -45.22 -2.90
CA THR A 14 4.66 -43.79 -2.63
C THR A 14 5.42 -43.34 -1.39
N GLY A 15 6.31 -42.37 -1.58
CA GLY A 15 6.54 -41.22 -0.70
C GLY A 15 6.92 -41.51 0.76
N SER A 16 8.22 -41.44 1.05
CA SER A 16 8.74 -41.24 2.41
C SER A 16 8.20 -39.91 2.97
N ALA A 17 7.15 -39.99 3.78
CA ALA A 17 6.70 -38.89 4.62
C ALA A 17 7.39 -39.02 5.98
N VAL A 18 8.39 -38.18 6.23
CA VAL A 18 8.90 -37.96 7.58
C VAL A 18 7.73 -37.45 8.43
N PRO A 19 7.39 -38.11 9.56
CA PRO A 19 6.29 -37.65 10.40
C PRO A 19 6.61 -36.27 10.97
N ARG A 20 5.67 -35.33 10.89
CA ARG A 20 5.78 -34.04 11.60
C ARG A 20 5.89 -34.32 13.10
N PRO A 21 6.83 -33.68 13.83
CA PRO A 21 6.85 -33.77 15.28
C PRO A 21 5.53 -33.27 15.86
N SER A 22 5.12 -33.85 16.98
CA SER A 22 3.87 -33.54 17.67
C SER A 22 3.87 -32.09 18.16
N GLN A 23 2.71 -31.43 18.14
CA GLN A 23 2.50 -30.02 18.53
C GLN A 23 3.14 -29.61 19.88
N GLY A 24 3.37 -30.56 20.80
CA GLY A 24 4.02 -30.28 22.09
C GLY A 24 5.53 -30.03 22.04
N GLN A 25 6.21 -30.38 20.93
CA GLN A 25 7.65 -30.15 20.76
C GLN A 25 7.95 -28.75 20.19
N ASP A 26 7.06 -28.23 19.35
CA ASP A 26 7.10 -26.84 18.84
C ASP A 26 6.89 -25.81 19.98
N ASP A 27 6.15 -26.17 21.04
CA ASP A 27 5.92 -25.26 22.17
C ASP A 27 7.16 -25.04 23.05
N LEU A 28 8.13 -25.96 23.04
CA LEU A 28 9.36 -25.89 23.84
C LEU A 28 10.55 -25.23 23.11
N LEU A 29 10.55 -25.21 21.77
CA LEU A 29 11.66 -24.71 20.94
C LEU A 29 11.37 -23.39 20.21
N GLY A 30 10.17 -22.84 20.37
CA GLY A 30 9.72 -21.62 19.70
C GLY A 30 8.66 -21.91 18.65
N LYS A 31 7.73 -20.98 18.46
CA LYS A 31 6.61 -21.17 17.53
C LYS A 31 7.09 -20.87 16.11
N PRO A 32 6.80 -21.72 15.10
CA PRO A 32 7.16 -21.41 13.72
C PRO A 32 6.50 -20.09 13.29
N PRO A 33 7.22 -19.23 12.56
CA PRO A 33 6.67 -17.97 12.07
C PRO A 33 5.47 -18.24 11.16
N VAL A 34 4.53 -17.29 11.14
CA VAL A 34 3.36 -17.39 10.25
C VAL A 34 3.85 -17.39 8.80
N HIS A 35 3.39 -18.37 8.01
CA HIS A 35 3.78 -18.44 6.61
C HIS A 35 3.34 -17.16 5.86
N PRO A 36 4.21 -16.50 5.07
CA PRO A 36 3.91 -15.20 4.47
C PRO A 36 2.64 -15.19 3.63
N SER A 37 2.32 -16.28 2.93
CA SER A 37 1.10 -16.36 2.11
C SER A 37 -0.21 -16.37 2.89
N VAL A 38 -0.20 -16.71 4.19
CA VAL A 38 -1.41 -16.79 5.04
C VAL A 38 -1.46 -15.69 6.11
N SER A 39 -0.48 -14.77 6.10
CA SER A 39 -0.41 -13.69 7.09
C SER A 39 -1.58 -12.70 6.96
N GLU A 40 -1.91 -12.04 8.08
CA GLU A 40 -2.95 -11.00 8.08
C GLU A 40 -2.51 -9.82 7.22
N ALA A 41 -1.22 -9.46 7.22
CA ALA A 41 -0.69 -8.44 6.33
C ALA A 41 -0.90 -8.79 4.85
N SER A 42 -0.61 -10.02 4.42
CA SER A 42 -0.92 -10.48 3.05
C SER A 42 -2.39 -10.31 2.71
N ARG A 43 -3.28 -10.70 3.62
CA ARG A 43 -4.74 -10.57 3.46
C ARG A 43 -5.15 -9.12 3.28
N LEU A 44 -4.63 -8.23 4.11
CA LEU A 44 -4.93 -6.79 4.06
C LEU A 44 -4.36 -6.13 2.79
N LEU A 45 -3.18 -6.51 2.32
CA LEU A 45 -2.65 -6.04 1.03
C LEU A 45 -3.51 -6.53 -0.14
N CYS A 46 -4.00 -7.78 -0.10
CA CYS A 46 -4.98 -8.30 -1.05
C CYS A 46 -6.31 -7.52 -0.98
N ALA A 47 -6.76 -7.15 0.23
CA ALA A 47 -7.94 -6.28 0.38
C ALA A 47 -7.69 -4.88 -0.22
N GLY A 48 -6.48 -4.36 -0.05
CA GLY A 48 -6.04 -3.06 -0.57
C GLY A 48 -6.14 -2.95 -2.10
N VAL A 49 -5.73 -3.99 -2.84
CA VAL A 49 -5.84 -3.98 -4.32
C VAL A 49 -7.28 -3.98 -4.82
N HIS A 50 -8.23 -4.49 -4.04
CA HIS A 50 -9.65 -4.41 -4.35
C HIS A 50 -10.28 -3.05 -3.98
N LEU A 51 -9.69 -2.31 -3.04
CA LEU A 51 -10.24 -1.06 -2.51
C LEU A 51 -9.66 0.18 -3.19
N HIS A 52 -8.38 0.17 -3.53
CA HIS A 52 -7.65 1.36 -3.97
C HIS A 52 -7.01 1.18 -5.35
N ASP A 53 -7.48 1.94 -6.34
CA ASP A 53 -7.07 1.83 -7.74
C ASP A 53 -5.59 2.18 -7.95
N GLY A 54 -5.08 3.24 -7.31
CA GLY A 54 -3.68 3.65 -7.44
C GLY A 54 -2.69 2.59 -6.95
N TYR A 55 -2.88 2.07 -5.74
CA TYR A 55 -2.15 0.91 -5.21
C TYR A 55 -2.23 -0.30 -6.15
N ARG A 56 -3.43 -0.69 -6.63
CA ARG A 56 -3.59 -1.80 -7.58
C ARG A 56 -2.78 -1.58 -8.87
N ASP A 57 -2.88 -0.40 -9.46
CA ASP A 57 -2.19 -0.06 -10.70
C ASP A 57 -0.66 -0.06 -10.49
N ALA A 58 -0.17 0.43 -9.35
CA ALA A 58 1.25 0.40 -9.00
C ALA A 58 1.78 -1.02 -8.79
N VAL A 59 1.02 -1.90 -8.12
CA VAL A 59 1.38 -3.32 -7.97
C VAL A 59 1.47 -4.02 -9.32
N ILE A 60 0.49 -3.78 -10.21
CA ILE A 60 0.50 -4.34 -11.57
C ILE A 60 1.67 -3.77 -12.37
N ASP A 61 1.95 -2.46 -12.28
CA ASP A 61 3.07 -1.86 -13.01
C ASP A 61 4.40 -2.48 -12.59
N GLN A 62 4.66 -2.56 -11.28
CA GLN A 62 5.91 -3.07 -10.74
C GLN A 62 6.12 -4.57 -10.98
N LEU A 63 5.11 -5.40 -10.70
CA LEU A 63 5.27 -6.85 -10.71
C LEU A 63 4.90 -7.51 -12.04
N TYR A 64 4.07 -6.85 -12.87
CA TYR A 64 3.53 -7.42 -14.10
C TYR A 64 3.90 -6.65 -15.37
N VAL A 65 4.14 -5.34 -15.33
CA VAL A 65 4.56 -4.57 -16.53
C VAL A 65 6.08 -4.47 -16.62
N GLN A 66 6.75 -4.23 -15.50
CA GLN A 66 8.21 -4.13 -15.42
C GLN A 66 8.83 -5.52 -15.19
N GLU A 67 8.89 -6.33 -16.26
CA GLU A 67 9.44 -7.69 -16.18
C GLU A 67 10.94 -7.71 -15.83
N GLN A 68 11.69 -6.66 -16.19
CA GLN A 68 13.12 -6.54 -15.95
C GLN A 68 13.49 -6.25 -14.50
N CYS A 69 12.54 -5.72 -13.71
CA CYS A 69 12.77 -5.36 -12.32
C CYS A 69 12.71 -6.61 -11.42
N VAL A 70 13.76 -6.81 -10.62
CA VAL A 70 13.79 -7.84 -9.58
C VAL A 70 12.81 -7.46 -8.47
N VAL A 71 12.18 -8.46 -7.87
CA VAL A 71 11.20 -8.24 -6.79
C VAL A 71 11.92 -7.96 -5.47
N ALA A 72 11.44 -6.95 -4.75
CA ALA A 72 11.90 -6.68 -3.39
C ALA A 72 11.61 -7.88 -2.46
N PRO A 73 12.51 -8.22 -1.52
CA PRO A 73 12.23 -9.25 -0.53
C PRO A 73 10.87 -9.04 0.15
N SER A 74 10.05 -10.09 0.19
CA SER A 74 8.69 -10.01 0.72
C SER A 74 8.62 -10.52 2.15
N THR A 75 8.91 -9.60 3.06
CA THR A 75 8.98 -9.82 4.50
C THR A 75 7.57 -9.82 5.11
N GLY A 76 7.05 -11.02 5.43
CA GLY A 76 5.77 -11.17 6.14
C GLY A 76 4.54 -11.12 5.25
N PHE A 77 4.74 -11.16 3.94
CA PHE A 77 3.67 -11.25 2.96
C PHE A 77 4.10 -12.01 1.69
N ASP A 78 3.16 -12.38 0.83
CA ASP A 78 3.41 -13.00 -0.48
C ASP A 78 3.03 -12.04 -1.61
N ALA A 79 4.04 -11.48 -2.30
CA ALA A 79 3.83 -10.53 -3.39
C ALA A 79 3.17 -11.17 -4.61
N ALA A 80 3.43 -12.45 -4.87
CA ALA A 80 2.83 -13.19 -5.97
C ALA A 80 1.31 -13.32 -5.79
N ARG A 81 0.87 -13.55 -4.54
CA ARG A 81 -0.55 -13.62 -4.18
C ARG A 81 -1.23 -12.26 -4.28
N VAL A 82 -0.58 -11.18 -3.82
CA VAL A 82 -1.11 -9.81 -3.97
C VAL A 82 -1.26 -9.45 -5.45
N LEU A 83 -0.30 -9.83 -6.31
CA LEU A 83 -0.42 -9.63 -7.75
C LEU A 83 -1.61 -10.41 -8.35
N ALA A 84 -1.83 -11.65 -7.92
CA ALA A 84 -2.96 -12.47 -8.36
C ALA A 84 -4.30 -11.75 -8.11
N HIS A 85 -4.48 -11.24 -6.88
CA HIS A 85 -5.65 -10.45 -6.50
C HIS A 85 -5.72 -9.11 -7.24
N ALA A 86 -4.59 -8.45 -7.51
CA ALA A 86 -4.55 -7.21 -8.27
C ALA A 86 -5.06 -7.39 -9.72
N LEU A 87 -4.61 -8.43 -10.40
CA LEU A 87 -5.04 -8.76 -11.76
C LEU A 87 -6.51 -9.16 -11.80
N ARG A 88 -6.99 -9.96 -10.83
CA ARG A 88 -8.41 -10.33 -10.72
C ARG A 88 -9.29 -9.11 -10.43
N ALA A 89 -8.87 -8.24 -9.51
CA ALA A 89 -9.54 -6.99 -9.20
C ALA A 89 -9.66 -6.12 -10.46
N ARG A 90 -8.57 -5.97 -11.24
CA ARG A 90 -8.58 -5.20 -12.49
C ARG A 90 -9.53 -5.78 -13.54
N ARG A 91 -9.51 -7.10 -13.76
CA ARG A 91 -10.44 -7.76 -14.72
C ARG A 91 -11.89 -7.57 -14.31
N THR A 92 -12.19 -7.70 -13.02
CA THR A 92 -13.54 -7.55 -12.47
C THR A 92 -14.01 -6.10 -12.58
N GLU A 93 -13.15 -5.14 -12.26
CA GLU A 93 -13.44 -3.71 -12.37
C GLU A 93 -13.74 -3.32 -13.82
N LEU A 94 -12.93 -3.78 -14.79
CA LEU A 94 -13.15 -3.55 -16.21
C LEU A 94 -14.45 -4.19 -16.71
N ALA A 95 -14.77 -5.41 -16.26
CA ALA A 95 -16.01 -6.09 -16.63
C ALA A 95 -17.25 -5.31 -16.14
N TRP A 96 -17.25 -4.84 -14.89
CA TRP A 96 -18.33 -4.00 -14.37
C TRP A 96 -18.41 -2.64 -15.08
N ALA A 97 -17.27 -2.00 -15.32
CA ALA A 97 -17.23 -0.73 -16.06
C ALA A 97 -17.79 -0.90 -17.48
N ALA A 98 -17.42 -1.99 -18.17
CA ALA A 98 -17.97 -2.34 -19.48
C ALA A 98 -19.48 -2.59 -19.41
N GLY A 99 -19.96 -3.38 -18.44
CA GLY A 99 -21.39 -3.67 -18.27
C GLY A 99 -22.23 -2.43 -17.93
N ILE A 100 -21.73 -1.56 -17.05
CA ILE A 100 -22.39 -0.30 -16.69
C ILE A 100 -22.42 0.65 -17.89
N LEU A 101 -21.30 0.81 -18.61
CA LEU A 101 -21.25 1.65 -19.79
C LEU A 101 -22.16 1.11 -20.90
N ALA A 102 -22.19 -0.21 -21.11
CA ALA A 102 -23.08 -0.86 -22.05
C ALA A 102 -24.55 -0.61 -21.69
N ALA A 103 -24.92 -0.67 -20.41
CA ALA A 103 -26.28 -0.34 -19.96
C ALA A 103 -26.66 1.13 -20.23
N TRP A 104 -25.73 2.06 -20.04
CA TRP A 104 -25.94 3.48 -20.41
C TRP A 104 -26.12 3.67 -21.91
N LEU A 105 -25.25 3.05 -22.74
CA LEU A 105 -25.30 3.17 -24.19
C LEU A 105 -26.54 2.48 -24.79
N LEU A 106 -26.87 1.29 -24.30
CA LEU A 106 -28.05 0.56 -24.73
C LEU A 106 -29.33 1.31 -24.34
N GLY A 107 -29.37 1.87 -23.14
CA GLY A 107 -30.44 2.77 -22.73
C GLY A 107 -30.55 3.98 -23.66
N ALA A 108 -29.43 4.60 -24.03
CA ALA A 108 -29.40 5.75 -24.93
C ALA A 108 -30.01 5.43 -26.30
N VAL A 109 -29.67 4.29 -26.87
CA VAL A 109 -30.21 3.84 -28.16
C VAL A 109 -31.70 3.48 -28.05
N LEU A 110 -32.08 2.69 -27.04
CA LEU A 110 -33.45 2.17 -26.92
C LEU A 110 -34.48 3.20 -26.43
N THR A 111 -34.05 4.29 -25.78
CA THR A 111 -34.93 5.38 -25.35
C THR A 111 -34.97 6.55 -26.35
N GLY A 112 -34.46 6.36 -27.57
CA GLY A 112 -34.43 7.43 -28.58
C GLY A 112 -33.57 8.64 -28.17
N GLY A 113 -32.54 8.42 -27.33
CA GLY A 113 -31.63 9.47 -26.85
C GLY A 113 -32.07 10.18 -25.57
N VAL A 114 -33.27 9.92 -25.04
CA VAL A 114 -33.79 10.61 -23.84
C VAL A 114 -32.89 10.41 -22.62
N ILE A 115 -32.43 9.19 -22.33
CA ILE A 115 -31.48 8.96 -21.23
C ILE A 115 -30.10 9.59 -21.52
N GLY A 116 -29.77 9.88 -22.78
CA GLY A 116 -28.56 10.59 -23.20
C GLY A 116 -28.49 12.02 -22.65
N THR A 117 -29.65 12.66 -22.40
CA THR A 117 -29.70 13.97 -21.73
C THR A 117 -29.08 13.95 -20.32
N LEU A 118 -29.03 12.77 -19.67
CA LEU A 118 -28.39 12.58 -18.37
C LEU A 118 -26.86 12.52 -18.47
N PHE A 119 -26.26 12.40 -19.65
CA PHE A 119 -24.80 12.30 -19.76
C PHE A 119 -24.12 13.59 -19.29
N PHE A 120 -24.68 14.74 -19.68
CA PHE A 120 -24.18 16.05 -19.31
C PHE A 120 -24.09 16.28 -17.78
N PRO A 121 -25.17 16.12 -16.99
CA PRO A 121 -25.08 16.26 -15.53
C PRO A 121 -24.20 15.18 -14.89
N CYS A 122 -24.16 13.96 -15.45
CA CYS A 122 -23.28 12.90 -14.95
C CYS A 122 -21.80 13.26 -15.11
N VAL A 123 -21.40 13.82 -16.26
CA VAL A 123 -20.05 14.28 -16.53
C VAL A 123 -19.69 15.47 -15.63
N LEU A 124 -20.58 16.45 -15.46
CA LEU A 124 -20.39 17.58 -14.54
C LEU A 124 -20.10 17.12 -13.10
N LEU A 125 -20.89 16.17 -12.59
CA LEU A 125 -20.72 15.63 -11.24
C LEU A 125 -19.41 14.86 -11.09
N ALA A 126 -18.95 14.19 -12.15
CA ALA A 126 -17.70 13.44 -12.15
C ALA A 126 -16.45 14.31 -12.30
N LEU A 127 -16.53 15.45 -12.98
CA LEU A 127 -15.43 16.41 -13.14
C LEU A 127 -15.21 17.27 -11.89
N ALA A 128 -16.24 17.51 -11.08
CA ALA A 128 -16.13 18.38 -9.93
C ALA A 128 -15.09 17.97 -8.86
N PRO A 129 -14.89 16.67 -8.52
CA PRO A 129 -13.76 16.23 -7.70
C PRO A 129 -12.40 16.52 -8.34
N TRP A 130 -12.28 16.40 -9.66
CA TRP A 130 -11.01 16.61 -10.37
C TRP A 130 -10.60 18.08 -10.38
N ILE A 131 -11.56 18.99 -10.59
CA ILE A 131 -11.34 20.45 -10.55
C ILE A 131 -10.97 20.93 -9.14
N ARG A 132 -11.54 20.32 -8.10
CA ARG A 132 -11.14 20.62 -6.70
C ARG A 132 -9.66 20.28 -6.48
N GLY A 133 -9.16 19.22 -7.12
CA GLY A 133 -7.83 18.65 -6.88
C GLY A 133 -7.77 17.84 -5.59
N SER A 134 -6.70 17.05 -5.47
CA SER A 134 -6.45 16.17 -4.31
C SER A 134 -5.74 16.85 -3.14
N ALA A 135 -5.38 18.13 -3.28
CA ALA A 135 -4.69 18.87 -2.23
C ALA A 135 -5.60 18.97 -0.97
N PRO A 136 -5.04 18.86 0.25
CA PRO A 136 -5.79 19.05 1.49
C PRO A 136 -6.44 20.44 1.55
N ASP A 137 -5.70 21.47 1.10
CA ASP A 137 -6.16 22.85 1.02
C ASP A 137 -6.09 23.41 -0.41
N PRO A 138 -7.10 23.14 -1.26
CA PRO A 138 -7.14 23.73 -2.58
C PRO A 138 -7.49 25.22 -2.50
N PRO A 139 -7.01 26.06 -3.43
CA PRO A 139 -7.32 27.48 -3.44
C PRO A 139 -8.83 27.73 -3.60
N VAL A 140 -9.31 28.86 -3.06
CA VAL A 140 -10.74 29.18 -2.92
C VAL A 140 -11.48 29.12 -4.26
N TYR A 141 -10.86 29.57 -5.37
CA TYR A 141 -11.47 29.54 -6.69
C TYR A 141 -11.77 28.11 -7.19
N ARG A 142 -10.90 27.12 -6.91
CA ARG A 142 -11.15 25.70 -7.25
C ARG A 142 -12.26 25.11 -6.41
N ARG A 143 -12.35 25.49 -5.13
CA ARG A 143 -13.45 25.08 -4.24
C ARG A 143 -14.79 25.63 -4.74
N ALA A 144 -14.84 26.93 -5.05
CA ALA A 144 -16.03 27.60 -5.54
C ALA A 144 -16.49 27.02 -6.90
N ALA A 145 -15.57 26.84 -7.84
CA ALA A 145 -15.88 26.22 -9.14
C ALA A 145 -16.41 24.78 -8.96
N ALA A 146 -15.76 23.95 -8.15
CA ALA A 146 -16.22 22.59 -7.87
C ALA A 146 -17.56 22.55 -7.12
N PHE A 147 -17.85 23.56 -6.29
CA PHE A 147 -19.15 23.70 -5.61
C PHE A 147 -20.26 24.06 -6.60
N LEU A 148 -20.06 25.09 -7.42
CA LEU A 148 -21.01 25.52 -8.45
C LEU A 148 -21.31 24.39 -9.43
N MET A 149 -20.29 23.70 -9.92
CA MET A 149 -20.45 22.58 -10.85
C MET A 149 -21.24 21.41 -10.23
N ARG A 150 -21.03 21.11 -8.94
CA ARG A 150 -21.82 20.09 -8.22
C ARG A 150 -23.28 20.48 -8.09
N TRP A 151 -23.56 21.73 -7.72
CA TRP A 151 -24.93 22.21 -7.56
C TRP A 151 -25.66 22.30 -8.88
N TYR A 152 -24.99 22.80 -9.92
CA TYR A 152 -25.53 22.85 -11.26
C TYR A 152 -25.85 21.44 -11.81
N GLY A 153 -24.92 20.50 -11.68
CA GLY A 153 -25.17 19.10 -12.06
C GLY A 153 -26.30 18.44 -11.27
N ARG A 154 -26.42 18.71 -9.96
CA ARG A 154 -27.53 18.21 -9.13
C ARG A 154 -28.87 18.82 -9.50
N LEU A 155 -28.91 20.13 -9.73
CA LEU A 155 -30.13 20.85 -10.12
C LEU A 155 -30.63 20.35 -11.47
N PHE A 156 -29.73 20.22 -12.45
CA PHE A 156 -30.08 19.70 -13.78
C PHE A 156 -30.57 18.25 -13.69
N LEU A 157 -29.91 17.40 -12.91
CA LEU A 157 -30.35 16.02 -12.70
C LEU A 157 -31.73 15.94 -12.04
N LEU A 158 -32.01 16.83 -11.08
CA LEU A 158 -33.33 16.94 -10.44
C LEU A 158 -34.38 17.35 -11.47
N LEU A 159 -34.12 18.37 -12.28
CA LEU A 159 -35.05 18.86 -13.30
C LEU A 159 -35.39 17.78 -14.34
N VAL A 160 -34.37 17.12 -14.91
CA VAL A 160 -34.58 16.02 -15.86
C VAL A 160 -35.28 14.84 -15.18
N GLY A 161 -34.93 14.51 -13.94
CA GLY A 161 -35.59 13.45 -13.18
C GLY A 161 -37.07 13.73 -12.93
N LEU A 162 -37.43 14.96 -12.55
CA LEU A 162 -38.82 15.38 -12.38
C LEU A 162 -39.59 15.33 -13.70
N TRP A 163 -38.96 15.75 -14.80
CA TRP A 163 -39.57 15.71 -16.13
C TRP A 163 -39.84 14.28 -16.60
N VAL A 164 -38.88 13.36 -16.43
CA VAL A 164 -39.08 11.93 -16.73
C VAL A 164 -40.19 11.34 -15.87
N LEU A 165 -40.22 11.68 -14.58
CA LEU A 165 -41.26 11.20 -13.66
C LEU A 165 -42.65 11.68 -14.07
N ALA A 166 -42.81 12.99 -14.31
CA ALA A 166 -44.08 13.56 -14.75
C ALA A 166 -44.53 13.00 -16.12
N SER A 167 -43.60 12.75 -17.04
CA SER A 167 -43.90 12.09 -18.32
C SER A 167 -44.35 10.63 -18.12
N ALA A 168 -43.74 9.88 -17.18
CA ALA A 168 -44.13 8.51 -16.87
C ALA A 168 -45.54 8.40 -16.23
N PHE A 169 -45.98 9.43 -15.52
CA PHE A 169 -47.33 9.54 -14.94
C PHE A 169 -48.33 10.26 -15.85
N GLY A 170 -47.95 10.60 -17.08
CA GLY A 170 -48.86 11.23 -18.05
C GLY A 170 -49.18 12.70 -17.77
N LEU A 171 -48.45 13.39 -16.88
CA LEU A 171 -48.68 14.82 -16.60
C LEU A 171 -48.46 15.73 -17.82
N PHE A 172 -47.69 15.26 -18.80
CA PHE A 172 -47.38 15.97 -20.04
C PHE A 172 -47.96 15.26 -21.28
N GLY A 173 -48.69 14.16 -21.11
CA GLY A 173 -49.38 13.47 -22.19
C GLY A 173 -50.68 14.19 -22.48
N GLY A 174 -50.65 15.18 -23.36
CA GLY A 174 -51.87 15.74 -23.93
C GLY A 174 -52.57 14.68 -24.78
N ASP A 175 -53.89 14.60 -24.67
CA ASP A 175 -54.78 13.88 -25.58
C ASP A 175 -54.40 14.23 -27.03
N SER A 176 -53.76 13.31 -27.72
CA SER A 176 -53.92 13.20 -29.15
C SER A 176 -55.05 12.21 -29.37
N ASP A 177 -56.28 12.72 -29.32
CA ASP A 177 -57.49 11.99 -29.70
C ASP A 177 -57.30 11.35 -31.08
N PRO A 178 -57.52 10.03 -31.24
CA PRO A 178 -57.63 9.42 -32.54
C PRO A 178 -59.09 9.51 -33.00
N ASP A 179 -59.34 10.43 -33.94
CA ASP A 179 -60.44 10.44 -34.92
C ASP A 179 -61.90 10.34 -34.42
N GLU A 180 -62.63 11.46 -34.48
CA GLU A 180 -64.08 11.42 -34.74
C GLU A 180 -64.46 12.21 -36.00
N PHE A 181 -64.82 11.44 -37.02
CA PHE A 181 -65.33 11.82 -38.33
C PHE A 181 -66.79 12.30 -38.23
N SER A 182 -67.08 13.55 -38.59
CA SER A 182 -68.22 13.98 -39.45
C SER A 182 -68.45 15.51 -39.39
N GLY A 183 -68.69 16.16 -40.55
CA GLY A 183 -69.10 17.58 -40.54
C GLY A 183 -68.95 18.41 -41.82
N SER A 184 -69.40 17.88 -42.97
CA SER A 184 -70.05 18.59 -44.11
C SER A 184 -69.93 20.14 -44.29
N TYR A 185 -69.37 20.52 -45.46
CA TYR A 185 -69.67 21.67 -46.36
C TYR A 185 -69.61 23.15 -45.91
N GLY A 186 -68.76 23.90 -46.62
CA GLY A 186 -68.89 25.35 -46.84
C GLY A 186 -67.61 25.97 -47.48
N PRO A 187 -67.64 26.50 -48.72
CA PRO A 187 -66.43 26.85 -49.47
C PRO A 187 -66.02 28.33 -49.35
N GLY A 188 -64.71 28.59 -49.50
CA GLY A 188 -64.19 29.86 -50.01
C GLY A 188 -63.27 30.62 -49.05
N ALA A 189 -61.96 30.56 -49.30
CA ALA A 189 -61.11 31.73 -49.53
C ALA A 189 -59.62 31.31 -49.62
N SER A 190 -59.03 31.70 -50.73
CA SER A 190 -57.62 31.69 -51.13
C SER A 190 -56.64 32.33 -50.14
N GLY A 191 -55.40 31.82 -50.06
CA GLY A 191 -54.29 32.63 -49.55
C GLY A 191 -52.98 31.89 -49.23
N SER A 192 -52.12 31.78 -50.25
CA SER A 192 -50.65 31.76 -50.22
C SER A 192 -49.89 30.65 -49.48
N ASP A 193 -49.27 29.79 -50.29
CA ASP A 193 -48.09 28.99 -49.99
C ASP A 193 -46.90 29.85 -49.55
N GLY A 194 -46.28 29.47 -48.42
CA GLY A 194 -45.02 30.01 -47.94
C GLY A 194 -44.07 28.87 -47.58
N PHE A 195 -43.39 28.34 -48.60
CA PHE A 195 -42.30 27.39 -48.46
C PHE A 195 -41.06 28.13 -47.92
N SER A 196 -40.81 28.05 -46.61
CA SER A 196 -39.52 28.44 -46.01
C SER A 196 -38.83 27.21 -45.45
N ASP A 197 -37.86 26.73 -46.23
CA ASP A 197 -36.89 25.69 -45.90
C ASP A 197 -35.92 26.25 -44.84
N THR A 198 -36.19 25.99 -43.55
CA THR A 198 -35.28 26.30 -42.45
C THR A 198 -34.55 25.04 -42.02
N LEU A 199 -33.25 24.97 -42.30
CA LEU A 199 -32.33 24.03 -41.66
C LEU A 199 -32.51 24.12 -40.13
N PRO A 200 -32.73 23.01 -39.42
CA PRO A 200 -32.97 23.05 -37.98
C PRO A 200 -31.72 23.56 -37.25
N ASP A 201 -31.93 24.56 -36.40
CA ASP A 201 -30.89 25.13 -35.54
C ASP A 201 -30.43 24.10 -34.48
N ALA A 202 -29.21 24.21 -33.98
CA ALA A 202 -28.70 23.30 -32.94
C ALA A 202 -29.55 23.37 -31.64
N SER A 203 -30.24 24.50 -31.44
CA SER A 203 -31.23 24.70 -30.39
C SER A 203 -32.50 23.86 -30.60
N ASP A 204 -32.95 23.68 -31.85
CA ASP A 204 -34.09 22.84 -32.23
C ASP A 204 -33.77 21.34 -32.14
N LEU A 205 -32.53 20.93 -32.41
CA LEU A 205 -32.08 19.56 -32.15
C LEU A 205 -32.05 19.24 -30.65
N GLY A 206 -31.60 20.21 -29.83
CA GLY A 206 -31.67 20.10 -28.38
C GLY A 206 -33.12 20.06 -27.88
N PHE A 207 -33.99 20.92 -28.41
CA PHE A 207 -35.40 20.97 -28.05
C PHE A 207 -36.19 19.73 -28.51
N ALA A 208 -35.91 19.20 -29.70
CA ALA A 208 -36.51 17.97 -30.22
C ALA A 208 -36.07 16.70 -29.46
N LEU A 209 -34.81 16.65 -29.01
CA LEU A 209 -34.32 15.60 -28.09
C LEU A 209 -34.93 15.73 -26.69
N ILE A 210 -35.21 16.95 -26.23
CA ILE A 210 -35.84 17.24 -24.94
C ILE A 210 -37.36 16.97 -24.98
N THR A 211 -38.03 17.18 -26.11
CA THR A 211 -39.49 17.03 -26.26
C THR A 211 -39.92 15.65 -26.77
N GLY A 212 -38.98 14.77 -27.14
CA GLY A 212 -39.30 13.41 -27.58
C GLY A 212 -39.92 13.32 -28.99
N SER A 213 -39.86 14.40 -29.77
CA SER A 213 -40.46 14.49 -31.12
C SER A 213 -39.88 13.49 -32.14
N LEU A 214 -38.76 12.84 -31.82
CA LEU A 214 -38.12 11.82 -32.67
C LEU A 214 -38.61 10.38 -32.41
N SER A 215 -39.40 10.12 -31.37
CA SER A 215 -39.99 8.79 -31.14
C SER A 215 -41.47 8.80 -31.44
N GLY A 216 -41.91 8.13 -32.50
CA GLY A 216 -43.33 7.88 -32.82
C GLY A 216 -44.05 6.95 -31.83
N GLY A 217 -43.69 6.98 -30.54
CA GLY A 217 -44.31 6.22 -29.46
C GLY A 217 -44.76 7.15 -28.34
N SER A 218 -45.69 6.70 -27.48
CA SER A 218 -46.20 7.53 -26.39
C SER A 218 -45.06 7.99 -25.46
N ALA A 219 -45.02 9.28 -25.12
CA ALA A 219 -44.03 9.87 -24.22
C ALA A 219 -43.94 9.11 -22.88
N THR A 220 -45.07 8.56 -22.44
CA THR A 220 -45.19 7.68 -21.28
C THR A 220 -44.34 6.41 -21.40
N GLY A 221 -44.36 5.73 -22.55
CA GLY A 221 -43.59 4.51 -22.79
C GLY A 221 -42.07 4.76 -22.77
N ALA A 222 -41.62 5.84 -23.40
CA ALA A 222 -40.22 6.26 -23.36
C ALA A 222 -39.75 6.58 -21.93
N ALA A 223 -40.59 7.27 -21.13
CA ALA A 223 -40.28 7.60 -19.75
C ALA A 223 -40.14 6.35 -18.85
N TRP A 224 -41.04 5.36 -19.00
CA TRP A 224 -40.91 4.07 -18.31
C TRP A 224 -39.67 3.30 -18.73
N ALA A 225 -39.29 3.34 -20.01
CA ALA A 225 -38.03 2.75 -20.47
C ALA A 225 -36.81 3.42 -19.83
N VAL A 226 -36.79 4.76 -19.71
CA VAL A 226 -35.71 5.48 -19.00
C VAL A 226 -35.63 5.05 -17.53
N LEU A 227 -36.75 4.99 -16.83
CA LEU A 227 -36.80 4.54 -15.43
C LEU A 227 -36.30 3.10 -15.28
N PHE A 228 -36.67 2.21 -16.20
CA PHE A 228 -36.19 0.84 -16.25
C PHE A 228 -34.66 0.79 -16.39
N PHE A 229 -34.07 1.51 -17.34
CA PHE A 229 -32.61 1.54 -17.53
C PHE A 229 -31.89 2.14 -16.31
N LEU A 230 -32.43 3.20 -15.69
CA LEU A 230 -31.87 3.75 -14.46
C LEU A 230 -31.91 2.74 -13.29
N ALA A 231 -32.99 1.97 -13.18
CA ALA A 231 -33.09 0.88 -12.21
C ALA A 231 -32.08 -0.24 -12.49
N VAL A 232 -31.89 -0.63 -13.75
CA VAL A 232 -30.88 -1.62 -14.17
C VAL A 232 -29.48 -1.13 -13.82
N ILE A 233 -29.12 0.11 -14.16
CA ILE A 233 -27.80 0.68 -13.86
C ILE A 233 -27.57 0.77 -12.34
N ALA A 234 -28.57 1.24 -11.57
CA ALA A 234 -28.49 1.23 -10.11
C ALA A 234 -28.32 -0.19 -9.56
N GLY A 235 -29.02 -1.17 -10.13
CA GLY A 235 -28.86 -2.59 -9.83
C GLY A 235 -27.43 -3.08 -10.06
N LEU A 236 -26.83 -2.78 -11.21
CA LEU A 236 -25.44 -3.14 -11.53
C LEU A 236 -24.43 -2.49 -10.56
N VAL A 237 -24.60 -1.21 -10.22
CA VAL A 237 -23.76 -0.51 -9.22
C VAL A 237 -23.90 -1.15 -7.84
N GLY A 238 -25.12 -1.54 -7.46
CA GLY A 238 -25.39 -2.27 -6.22
C GLY A 238 -24.75 -3.65 -6.19
N LEU A 239 -24.86 -4.41 -7.28
CA LEU A 239 -24.27 -5.74 -7.43
C LEU A 239 -22.74 -5.70 -7.44
N GLN A 240 -22.13 -4.72 -8.11
CA GLN A 240 -20.68 -4.48 -8.04
C GLN A 240 -20.21 -4.31 -6.59
N ARG A 241 -20.95 -3.52 -5.79
CA ARG A 241 -20.64 -3.33 -4.37
C ARG A 241 -20.88 -4.60 -3.55
N GLY A 242 -21.92 -5.37 -3.88
CA GLY A 242 -22.21 -6.67 -3.28
C GLY A 242 -21.11 -7.70 -3.55
N GLN A 243 -20.56 -7.75 -4.76
CA GLN A 243 -19.44 -8.62 -5.11
C GLN A 243 -18.19 -8.25 -4.32
N PHE A 244 -17.85 -6.96 -4.21
CA PHE A 244 -16.75 -6.51 -3.35
C PHE A 244 -16.95 -6.99 -1.91
N ALA A 245 -18.15 -6.81 -1.35
CA ALA A 245 -18.45 -7.26 0.00
C ALA A 245 -18.32 -8.78 0.13
N ARG A 246 -18.77 -9.55 -0.87
CA ARG A 246 -18.63 -11.02 -0.90
C ARG A 246 -17.16 -11.45 -0.89
N VAL A 247 -16.31 -10.86 -1.73
CA VAL A 247 -14.87 -11.17 -1.75
C VAL A 247 -14.25 -10.93 -0.37
N MET A 248 -14.57 -9.82 0.30
CA MET A 248 -14.03 -9.53 1.64
C MET A 248 -14.56 -10.47 2.73
N THR A 249 -15.86 -10.82 2.70
CA THR A 249 -16.48 -11.62 3.77
C THR A 249 -16.33 -13.12 3.60
N ASP A 250 -16.06 -13.60 2.38
CA ASP A 250 -16.00 -15.02 2.05
C ASP A 250 -14.56 -15.41 1.74
N GLU A 251 -14.01 -14.97 0.61
CA GLU A 251 -12.69 -15.37 0.12
C GLU A 251 -11.53 -14.79 0.93
N LEU A 252 -11.51 -13.47 1.16
CA LEU A 252 -10.52 -12.77 1.98
C LEU A 252 -10.92 -12.72 3.47
N SER A 253 -11.83 -13.60 3.90
CA SER A 253 -12.13 -13.74 5.31
C SER A 253 -10.94 -14.37 6.05
N ARG A 254 -10.73 -14.02 7.32
CA ARG A 254 -9.65 -14.59 8.14
C ARG A 254 -9.68 -16.13 8.21
N LYS A 255 -10.86 -16.73 8.02
CA LYS A 255 -11.06 -18.17 8.06
C LYS A 255 -10.66 -18.86 6.75
N ASN A 256 -11.01 -18.26 5.61
CA ASN A 256 -10.82 -18.89 4.30
C ASN A 256 -9.52 -18.46 3.62
N PHE A 257 -8.98 -17.28 3.96
CA PHE A 257 -7.73 -16.79 3.38
C PHE A 257 -6.53 -17.75 3.51
N PRO A 258 -6.36 -18.52 4.62
CA PRO A 258 -5.29 -19.51 4.71
C PRO A 258 -5.40 -20.67 3.72
N ASP A 259 -6.57 -20.92 3.12
CA ASP A 259 -6.77 -21.98 2.13
C ASP A 259 -6.29 -21.52 0.74
N LEU A 260 -5.02 -21.83 0.43
CA LEU A 260 -4.37 -21.48 -0.83
C LEU A 260 -4.98 -22.23 -2.02
N ALA A 261 -5.45 -23.46 -1.81
CA ALA A 261 -6.01 -24.29 -2.88
C ALA A 261 -7.39 -23.80 -3.33
N ALA A 262 -8.15 -23.17 -2.42
CA ALA A 262 -9.43 -22.56 -2.75
C ALA A 262 -9.33 -21.14 -3.35
N ASP A 263 -8.14 -20.52 -3.37
CA ASP A 263 -7.99 -19.13 -3.81
C ASP A 263 -8.13 -19.01 -5.34
N GLN A 264 -9.29 -18.53 -5.78
CA GLN A 264 -9.59 -18.31 -7.20
C GLN A 264 -8.63 -17.33 -7.88
N ALA A 265 -8.04 -16.38 -7.14
CA ALA A 265 -7.12 -15.42 -7.74
C ALA A 265 -5.82 -16.10 -8.20
N GLU A 266 -5.34 -17.10 -7.46
CA GLU A 266 -4.13 -17.85 -7.83
C GLU A 266 -4.34 -18.76 -9.05
N HIS A 267 -5.57 -19.17 -9.31
CA HIS A 267 -5.94 -20.00 -10.46
C HIS A 267 -6.13 -19.20 -11.76
N ALA A 268 -5.86 -17.89 -11.75
CA ALA A 268 -6.12 -17.02 -12.89
C ALA A 268 -5.37 -17.46 -14.17
N ALA A 269 -6.11 -17.55 -15.27
CA ALA A 269 -5.60 -17.98 -16.57
C ALA A 269 -4.62 -16.95 -17.19
N GLY A 270 -3.42 -17.41 -17.52
CA GLY A 270 -2.41 -16.72 -18.33
C GLY A 270 -1.00 -17.30 -18.15
N ASP A 271 -0.37 -17.77 -19.23
CA ASP A 271 0.99 -18.34 -19.19
C ASP A 271 2.02 -17.34 -18.67
N ARG A 272 1.88 -16.08 -19.08
CA ARG A 272 2.70 -14.98 -18.59
C ARG A 272 2.60 -14.81 -17.07
N PHE A 273 1.38 -14.83 -16.54
CA PHE A 273 1.16 -14.71 -15.10
C PHE A 273 1.78 -15.88 -14.35
N ARG A 274 1.59 -17.13 -14.80
CA ARG A 274 2.19 -18.31 -14.17
C ARG A 274 3.72 -18.23 -14.12
N ARG A 275 4.36 -17.82 -15.22
CA ARG A 275 5.82 -17.62 -15.28
C ARG A 275 6.29 -16.54 -14.29
N LEU A 276 5.62 -15.39 -14.26
CA LEU A 276 5.95 -14.31 -13.34
C LEU A 276 5.69 -14.71 -11.88
N GLN A 277 4.59 -15.38 -11.59
CA GLN A 277 4.24 -15.84 -10.24
C GLN A 277 5.31 -16.79 -9.68
N GLN A 278 5.76 -17.78 -10.47
CA GLN A 278 6.85 -18.68 -10.08
C GLN A 278 8.15 -17.93 -9.82
N ARG A 279 8.47 -16.95 -10.68
CA ARG A 279 9.68 -16.13 -10.52
C ARG A 279 9.62 -15.24 -9.28
N ILE A 280 8.51 -14.55 -9.06
CA ILE A 280 8.28 -13.71 -7.87
C ILE A 280 8.46 -14.55 -6.60
N ARG A 281 7.87 -15.75 -6.54
CA ARG A 281 8.01 -16.64 -5.37
C ARG A 281 9.45 -17.10 -5.11
N LEU A 282 10.23 -17.27 -6.17
CA LEU A 282 11.66 -17.61 -6.07
C LEU A 282 12.48 -16.42 -5.58
N GLU A 283 12.23 -15.21 -6.08
CA GLU A 283 12.98 -14.00 -5.72
C GLU A 283 12.65 -13.47 -4.32
N GLN A 284 11.37 -13.45 -3.95
CA GLN A 284 10.90 -12.75 -2.76
C GLN A 284 11.37 -13.37 -1.43
N HIS A 285 11.81 -14.62 -1.45
CA HIS A 285 12.31 -15.37 -0.30
C HIS A 285 13.76 -15.86 -0.50
N ALA A 286 14.43 -15.43 -1.58
CA ALA A 286 15.81 -15.83 -1.83
C ALA A 286 16.75 -15.27 -0.74
N PRO A 287 17.75 -16.04 -0.28
CA PRO A 287 18.79 -15.55 0.61
C PRO A 287 19.80 -14.65 -0.12
N VAL A 288 19.86 -14.74 -1.45
CA VAL A 288 20.58 -13.77 -2.28
C VAL A 288 19.62 -12.63 -2.64
N ILE A 289 19.92 -11.41 -2.19
CA ILE A 289 19.08 -10.22 -2.40
C ILE A 289 19.74 -9.35 -3.45
N LEU A 290 19.06 -9.13 -4.57
CA LEU A 290 19.51 -8.18 -5.59
C LEU A 290 19.01 -6.79 -5.24
N TYR A 291 19.92 -5.82 -5.17
CA TYR A 291 19.60 -4.46 -4.76
C TYR A 291 19.93 -3.42 -5.82
N GLY A 292 19.20 -2.31 -5.79
CA GLY A 292 19.53 -1.09 -6.51
C GLY A 292 20.26 -0.10 -5.60
N GLU A 293 21.26 0.61 -6.13
CA GLU A 293 22.14 1.49 -5.34
C GLU A 293 21.42 2.59 -4.55
N ARG A 294 20.30 3.11 -5.10
CA ARG A 294 19.53 4.20 -4.45
C ARG A 294 18.82 3.77 -3.17
N ASN A 295 18.41 2.51 -3.09
CA ASN A 295 17.70 1.96 -1.94
C ASN A 295 18.06 0.47 -1.78
N PRO A 296 19.20 0.16 -1.14
CA PRO A 296 19.70 -1.21 -1.09
C PRO A 296 18.80 -2.14 -0.25
N PHE A 297 18.09 -1.59 0.74
CA PHE A 297 17.21 -2.34 1.66
C PHE A 297 15.73 -2.27 1.26
N CYS A 298 15.42 -1.99 -0.02
CA CYS A 298 14.04 -1.94 -0.50
C CYS A 298 13.29 -3.24 -0.15
N GLY A 299 12.11 -3.10 0.47
CA GLY A 299 11.30 -4.19 1.01
C GLY A 299 11.49 -4.46 2.50
N MET A 300 12.45 -3.81 3.16
CA MET A 300 12.70 -3.98 4.59
C MET A 300 12.07 -2.87 5.44
N GLY A 301 11.51 -1.83 4.82
CA GLY A 301 10.89 -0.70 5.50
C GLY A 301 11.86 0.46 5.71
N THR A 302 11.55 1.32 6.67
CA THR A 302 12.37 2.51 6.96
C THR A 302 13.52 2.17 7.90
N PRO A 303 14.71 2.75 7.71
CA PRO A 303 15.81 2.58 8.66
C PRO A 303 15.40 3.12 10.03
N TYR A 304 15.76 2.40 11.09
CA TYR A 304 15.41 2.75 12.46
C TYR A 304 16.65 2.68 13.35
N GLY A 305 17.30 3.82 13.58
CA GLY A 305 18.47 3.92 14.47
C GLY A 305 19.68 3.12 13.98
N THR A 306 20.06 3.23 12.71
CA THR A 306 21.24 2.51 12.17
C THR A 306 22.55 3.03 12.77
N TRP A 307 23.46 2.11 13.12
CA TRP A 307 24.74 2.43 13.75
C TRP A 307 25.85 1.47 13.31
N ASN A 308 27.09 1.92 13.44
CA ASN A 308 28.27 1.09 13.23
C ASN A 308 29.29 1.32 14.35
N LEU A 309 30.15 0.34 14.55
CA LEU A 309 31.14 0.34 15.60
C LEU A 309 32.44 -0.28 15.09
N THR A 310 33.53 0.46 15.20
CA THR A 310 34.88 -0.04 14.90
C THR A 310 35.70 -0.10 16.19
N VAL A 311 36.38 -1.22 16.45
CA VAL A 311 37.23 -1.44 17.64
C VAL A 311 38.55 -2.08 17.22
N GLU A 312 39.65 -1.66 17.82
CA GLU A 312 40.95 -2.29 17.60
C GLU A 312 41.04 -3.63 18.34
N LEU A 313 41.47 -4.68 17.65
CA LEU A 313 41.63 -6.02 18.21
C LEU A 313 42.94 -6.10 18.99
N ARG A 314 42.88 -5.77 20.28
CA ARG A 314 44.03 -5.85 21.20
C ARG A 314 44.08 -7.20 21.91
N PRO A 315 45.20 -7.94 21.83
CA PRO A 315 45.40 -9.15 22.61
C PRO A 315 45.26 -8.87 24.11
N SER A 316 44.53 -9.73 24.81
CA SER A 316 44.45 -9.73 26.27
C SER A 316 45.69 -10.37 26.90
N GLU A 317 46.02 -9.99 28.13
CA GLU A 317 47.09 -10.61 28.93
C GLU A 317 46.75 -12.03 29.39
N GLU A 318 45.48 -12.45 29.31
CA GLU A 318 44.97 -13.68 29.91
C GLU A 318 45.17 -14.95 29.07
N GLY A 319 45.73 -14.87 27.85
CA GLY A 319 45.98 -16.06 27.05
C GLY A 319 46.43 -15.81 25.60
N PRO A 320 46.70 -16.90 24.85
CA PRO A 320 47.03 -16.80 23.43
C PRO A 320 45.84 -16.30 22.61
N THR A 321 46.10 -15.43 21.64
CA THR A 321 45.09 -14.94 20.71
C THR A 321 44.88 -15.91 19.56
N GLU A 322 43.62 -16.15 19.23
CA GLU A 322 43.24 -16.91 18.03
C GLU A 322 42.67 -15.97 16.97
N PRO A 323 42.97 -16.18 15.67
CA PRO A 323 42.38 -15.38 14.60
C PRO A 323 40.85 -15.39 14.67
N LEU A 324 40.26 -14.19 14.61
CA LEU A 324 38.82 -14.00 14.67
C LEU A 324 38.28 -13.71 13.27
N ASP A 325 37.47 -14.65 12.78
CA ASP A 325 36.73 -14.52 11.53
C ASP A 325 35.24 -14.24 11.79
N ASN A 326 34.55 -13.68 10.81
CA ASN A 326 33.14 -13.34 10.86
C ASN A 326 32.27 -14.54 11.27
N ALA A 327 32.54 -15.72 10.70
CA ALA A 327 31.79 -16.95 10.97
C ALA A 327 31.89 -17.37 12.43
N ARG A 328 33.04 -17.14 13.08
CA ARG A 328 33.25 -17.47 14.49
C ARG A 328 32.41 -16.58 15.39
N ILE A 329 32.33 -15.29 15.08
CA ILE A 329 31.49 -14.34 15.81
C ILE A 329 30.00 -14.67 15.63
N LEU A 330 29.57 -14.93 14.39
CA LEU A 330 28.18 -15.28 14.10
C LEU A 330 27.75 -16.57 14.81
N ARG A 331 28.62 -17.59 14.92
CA ARG A 331 28.36 -18.82 15.70
C ARG A 331 28.07 -18.57 17.18
N ARG A 332 28.51 -17.45 17.75
CA ARG A 332 28.20 -17.06 19.13
C ARG A 332 26.95 -16.19 19.25
N ILE A 333 26.66 -15.38 18.23
CA ILE A 333 25.46 -14.54 18.19
C ILE A 333 24.19 -15.38 18.00
N VAL A 334 24.19 -16.32 17.05
CA VAL A 334 22.97 -17.08 16.66
C VAL A 334 22.31 -17.80 17.84
N PRO A 335 23.02 -18.58 18.69
CA PRO A 335 22.39 -19.26 19.82
C PRO A 335 21.77 -18.31 20.85
N LEU A 336 22.37 -17.12 21.05
CA LEU A 336 21.84 -16.11 21.96
C LEU A 336 20.56 -15.47 21.44
N LEU A 337 20.46 -15.27 20.11
CA LEU A 337 19.25 -14.80 19.45
C LEU A 337 18.15 -15.87 19.48
N GLU A 338 18.50 -17.13 19.18
CA GLU A 338 17.54 -18.24 19.26
C GLU A 338 17.02 -18.43 20.70
N GLY A 339 17.84 -18.12 21.70
CA GLY A 339 17.42 -18.06 23.10
C GLY A 339 16.29 -17.07 23.38
N LEU A 340 16.09 -16.02 22.56
CA LEU A 340 14.94 -15.11 22.68
C LEU A 340 13.60 -15.78 22.33
N ARG A 341 13.62 -16.90 21.61
CA ARG A 341 12.40 -17.65 21.28
C ARG A 341 11.83 -18.40 22.47
N VAL A 342 12.65 -18.64 23.50
CA VAL A 342 12.28 -19.44 24.67
C VAL A 342 11.70 -18.49 25.73
N PRO A 343 10.40 -18.60 26.06
CA PRO A 343 9.81 -17.78 27.11
C PRO A 343 10.42 -18.15 28.48
N SER A 344 10.43 -17.20 29.41
CA SER A 344 10.79 -17.50 30.79
C SER A 344 9.84 -18.55 31.37
N SER A 345 10.40 -19.56 32.04
CA SER A 345 9.63 -20.59 32.72
C SER A 345 8.88 -19.96 33.89
N HIS A 346 7.62 -19.59 33.69
CA HIS A 346 6.74 -19.04 34.74
C HIS A 346 6.27 -20.15 35.69
N GLY A 347 7.19 -20.98 36.19
CA GLY A 347 6.92 -22.08 37.12
C GLY A 347 6.14 -23.28 36.53
N CYS A 348 5.55 -23.18 35.33
CA CYS A 348 4.86 -24.29 34.67
C CYS A 348 4.96 -24.22 33.12
N ALA A 349 4.94 -25.38 32.46
CA ALA A 349 5.01 -25.48 31.00
C ALA A 349 3.77 -24.89 30.30
N GLU A 350 2.59 -25.01 30.91
CA GLU A 350 1.33 -24.43 30.41
C GLU A 350 1.36 -22.90 30.42
N GLY A 351 1.93 -22.29 31.47
CA GLY A 351 2.10 -20.84 31.57
C GLY A 351 3.07 -20.29 30.52
N ALA A 352 4.14 -21.03 30.23
CA ALA A 352 5.09 -20.69 29.17
C ALA A 352 4.45 -20.77 27.76
N ALA A 353 3.61 -21.79 27.50
CA ALA A 353 2.88 -21.94 26.24
C ALA A 353 1.86 -20.80 26.02
N ALA A 354 1.25 -20.29 27.09
CA ALA A 354 0.30 -19.19 27.05
C ALA A 354 0.93 -17.81 26.75
N VAL A 355 2.25 -17.66 26.88
CA VAL A 355 2.95 -16.39 26.60
C VAL A 355 2.88 -16.07 25.09
N ARG A 356 2.18 -14.98 24.77
CA ARG A 356 2.02 -14.45 23.40
C ARG A 356 3.12 -13.45 23.02
N ASP A 357 4.37 -13.76 23.35
CA ASP A 357 5.50 -12.95 22.92
C ASP A 357 5.84 -13.28 21.46
N ARG A 358 6.04 -12.24 20.64
CA ARG A 358 6.36 -12.37 19.22
C ARG A 358 7.82 -12.68 18.96
N LEU A 359 8.70 -12.50 19.96
CA LEU A 359 10.06 -13.02 19.88
C LEU A 359 10.11 -14.55 19.75
N ARG A 360 9.03 -15.26 20.12
CA ARG A 360 8.88 -16.71 19.86
C ARG A 360 8.86 -17.07 18.38
N GLU A 361 8.42 -16.12 17.53
CA GLU A 361 8.30 -16.24 16.07
C GLU A 361 9.49 -15.56 15.35
N LEU A 362 10.54 -15.14 16.09
CA LEU A 362 11.80 -14.59 15.56
C LEU A 362 12.37 -15.52 14.49
N VAL A 363 12.84 -15.00 13.37
CA VAL A 363 13.58 -15.74 12.34
C VAL A 363 15.00 -15.22 12.27
N VAL A 364 15.98 -16.12 12.32
CA VAL A 364 17.39 -15.80 12.17
C VAL A 364 17.89 -16.57 10.95
N ASP A 365 18.35 -15.85 9.94
CA ASP A 365 18.91 -16.42 8.72
C ASP A 365 20.05 -15.56 8.18
N GLU A 366 20.77 -16.08 7.19
CA GLU A 366 21.86 -15.36 6.53
C GLU A 366 21.43 -14.94 5.13
N CYS A 367 21.87 -13.77 4.70
CA CYS A 367 21.61 -13.27 3.36
C CYS A 367 22.83 -12.56 2.76
N VAL A 368 22.90 -12.53 1.43
CA VAL A 368 23.95 -11.84 0.69
C VAL A 368 23.32 -10.85 -0.26
N PHE A 369 23.66 -9.57 -0.10
CA PHE A 369 23.27 -8.50 -0.99
C PHE A 369 24.25 -8.43 -2.15
N LEU A 370 23.72 -8.42 -3.38
CA LEU A 370 24.47 -8.25 -4.62
C LEU A 370 23.86 -7.11 -5.43
N PRO A 371 24.69 -6.28 -6.10
CA PRO A 371 24.16 -5.23 -6.95
C PRO A 371 23.51 -5.89 -8.16
N VAL A 372 22.38 -5.34 -8.59
CA VAL A 372 21.76 -5.72 -9.87
C VAL A 372 22.58 -5.23 -11.08
N ALA A 373 23.40 -4.19 -10.87
CA ALA A 373 24.24 -3.60 -11.88
C ALA A 373 25.21 -4.64 -12.47
N GLY A 374 25.26 -4.73 -13.80
CA GLY A 374 26.08 -5.70 -14.52
C GLY A 374 25.35 -7.00 -14.92
N LEU A 375 24.11 -7.23 -14.46
CA LEU A 375 23.30 -8.35 -14.93
C LEU A 375 22.67 -8.03 -16.30
N PRO A 376 22.91 -8.83 -17.34
CA PRO A 376 22.34 -8.57 -18.68
C PRO A 376 20.83 -8.75 -18.69
N ARG A 377 20.30 -9.66 -17.86
CA ARG A 377 18.86 -9.92 -17.72
C ARG A 377 18.50 -10.38 -16.31
N ARG A 378 17.25 -10.16 -15.91
CA ARG A 378 16.73 -10.63 -14.62
C ARG A 378 16.89 -12.14 -14.42
N GLU A 379 16.77 -12.95 -15.48
CA GLU A 379 16.94 -14.41 -15.42
C GLU A 379 18.36 -14.87 -15.10
N SER A 380 19.35 -14.00 -15.32
CA SER A 380 20.76 -14.32 -15.02
C SER A 380 21.11 -14.15 -13.55
N ALA A 381 20.14 -13.74 -12.72
CA ALA A 381 20.29 -13.64 -11.28
C ALA A 381 20.73 -15.00 -10.67
N PRO A 382 21.70 -15.00 -9.73
CA PRO A 382 22.30 -16.21 -9.20
C PRO A 382 21.42 -16.88 -8.13
N TYR A 383 20.26 -17.39 -8.55
CA TYR A 383 19.33 -18.15 -7.71
C TYR A 383 19.46 -19.67 -7.87
N GLY A 384 20.51 -20.14 -8.57
CA GLY A 384 20.77 -21.56 -8.77
C GLY A 384 21.14 -22.29 -7.47
N PRO A 385 21.06 -23.63 -7.45
CA PRO A 385 21.50 -24.43 -6.31
C PRO A 385 22.95 -24.12 -5.94
N GLY A 386 23.22 -23.86 -4.66
CA GLY A 386 24.57 -23.56 -4.16
C GLY A 386 25.07 -22.13 -4.41
N ALA A 387 24.36 -21.31 -5.19
CA ALA A 387 24.78 -19.94 -5.47
C ALA A 387 24.89 -19.07 -4.21
N PHE A 388 23.99 -19.27 -3.25
CA PHE A 388 24.07 -18.61 -1.94
C PHE A 388 25.37 -18.94 -1.22
N GLU A 389 25.76 -20.22 -1.17
CA GLU A 389 26.97 -20.67 -0.47
C GLU A 389 28.24 -20.13 -1.15
N GLU A 390 28.27 -20.14 -2.48
CA GLU A 390 29.35 -19.54 -3.27
C GLU A 390 29.49 -18.04 -2.98
N HIS A 391 28.38 -17.30 -2.98
CA HIS A 391 28.39 -15.87 -2.70
C HIS A 391 28.70 -15.56 -1.23
N ARG A 392 28.24 -16.39 -0.29
CA ARG A 392 28.58 -16.28 1.13
C ARG A 392 30.07 -16.46 1.35
N GLY A 393 30.67 -17.53 0.81
CA GLY A 393 32.10 -17.79 0.93
C GLY A 393 32.97 -16.69 0.33
N ARG A 394 32.52 -16.07 -0.77
CA ARG A 394 33.21 -14.91 -1.38
C ARG A 394 32.87 -13.56 -0.75
N ALA A 395 32.02 -13.51 0.27
CA ALA A 395 31.70 -12.29 1.01
C ALA A 395 32.56 -12.11 2.27
N VAL A 396 33.41 -13.10 2.58
CA VAL A 396 34.34 -13.10 3.72
C VAL A 396 35.47 -12.10 3.49
N GLU A 397 35.79 -11.34 4.53
CA GLU A 397 36.83 -10.29 4.64
C GLU A 397 36.73 -9.07 3.71
N GLU A 398 36.41 -9.24 2.42
CA GLU A 398 36.39 -8.11 1.48
C GLU A 398 35.70 -8.47 0.16
N GLY A 399 34.46 -8.99 0.18
CA GLY A 399 33.71 -9.38 -1.03
C GLY A 399 33.49 -8.29 -2.11
N GLY A 400 34.15 -7.14 -2.01
CA GLY A 400 33.97 -5.93 -2.78
C GLY A 400 32.88 -5.04 -2.17
N GLU A 401 32.92 -3.73 -2.45
CA GLU A 401 31.91 -2.75 -2.00
C GLU A 401 30.47 -3.19 -2.31
N GLY A 402 30.31 -3.95 -3.41
CA GLY A 402 29.02 -4.45 -3.90
C GLY A 402 28.49 -5.72 -3.21
N ARG A 403 29.32 -6.61 -2.65
CA ARG A 403 28.83 -7.85 -2.03
C ARG A 403 28.84 -7.75 -0.52
N ARG A 404 27.68 -7.87 0.11
CA ARG A 404 27.55 -7.70 1.56
C ARG A 404 26.79 -8.88 2.17
N HIS A 405 27.47 -9.64 3.03
CA HIS A 405 26.86 -10.69 3.83
C HIS A 405 26.31 -10.10 5.14
N PHE A 406 25.09 -10.47 5.47
CA PHE A 406 24.42 -10.07 6.70
C PHE A 406 23.79 -11.30 7.37
N LEU A 407 23.89 -11.33 8.70
CA LEU A 407 22.93 -12.04 9.53
C LEU A 407 21.65 -11.20 9.57
N ARG A 408 20.54 -11.77 9.11
CA ARG A 408 19.22 -11.14 9.11
C ARG A 408 18.40 -11.72 10.25
N ILE A 409 17.93 -10.83 11.11
CA ILE A 409 17.07 -11.15 12.25
C ILE A 409 15.73 -10.49 12.01
N ARG A 410 14.65 -11.27 12.00
CA ARG A 410 13.30 -10.79 11.66
C ARG A 410 12.32 -11.11 12.77
N VAL A 411 11.50 -10.14 13.17
CA VAL A 411 10.38 -10.32 14.09
C VAL A 411 9.10 -9.80 13.45
N GLY A 412 8.09 -10.67 13.32
CA GLY A 412 6.74 -10.32 12.89
C GLY A 412 5.85 -9.94 14.07
N GLY A 413 5.60 -8.65 14.25
CA GLY A 413 4.65 -8.10 15.22
C GLY A 413 3.25 -7.96 14.65
N TRP A 414 2.24 -7.96 15.52
CA TRP A 414 0.85 -7.60 15.14
C TRP A 414 0.31 -8.40 13.94
N ASN A 415 0.56 -9.71 13.89
CA ASN A 415 0.18 -10.60 12.78
C ASN A 415 0.80 -10.19 11.42
N GLU A 416 2.08 -9.80 11.45
CA GLU A 416 2.86 -9.32 10.30
C GLU A 416 2.47 -7.92 9.79
N GLU A 417 1.59 -7.22 10.50
CA GLU A 417 1.35 -5.80 10.22
C GLU A 417 2.58 -4.95 10.56
N VAL A 418 3.39 -5.32 11.54
CA VAL A 418 4.65 -4.63 11.83
C VAL A 418 5.78 -5.64 11.72
N VAL A 419 6.82 -5.33 10.95
CA VAL A 419 7.97 -6.24 10.82
C VAL A 419 9.23 -5.49 11.15
N VAL A 420 9.98 -5.99 12.12
CA VAL A 420 11.31 -5.50 12.46
C VAL A 420 12.32 -6.44 11.82
N THR A 421 13.23 -5.90 11.01
CA THR A 421 14.32 -6.65 10.38
C THR A 421 15.64 -5.98 10.75
N VAL A 422 16.48 -6.68 11.51
CA VAL A 422 17.82 -6.21 11.89
C VAL A 422 18.85 -6.92 11.04
N PHE A 423 19.63 -6.16 10.29
CA PHE A 423 20.80 -6.67 9.58
C PHE A 423 22.04 -6.46 10.44
N VAL A 424 22.76 -7.54 10.71
CA VAL A 424 24.01 -7.51 11.46
C VAL A 424 25.12 -7.99 10.52
N ARG A 425 26.13 -7.17 10.34
CA ARG A 425 27.33 -7.53 9.59
C ARG A 425 28.54 -7.32 10.46
N VAL A 426 29.40 -8.34 10.48
CA VAL A 426 30.64 -8.34 11.24
C VAL A 426 31.78 -8.67 10.29
N HIS A 427 32.83 -7.87 10.31
CA HIS A 427 34.04 -8.13 9.56
C HIS A 427 35.27 -7.71 10.35
N THR A 428 36.36 -8.44 10.14
CA THR A 428 37.66 -8.18 10.75
C THR A 428 38.62 -7.81 9.63
N GLN A 429 39.21 -6.61 9.69
CA GLN A 429 40.13 -6.12 8.65
C GLN A 429 41.22 -5.27 9.29
N GLY A 430 42.49 -5.55 8.95
CA GLY A 430 43.63 -4.74 9.40
C GLY A 430 43.79 -4.67 10.92
N GLY A 431 43.41 -5.73 11.65
CA GLY A 431 43.43 -5.73 13.12
C GLY A 431 42.27 -4.97 13.76
N MET A 432 41.25 -4.56 13.00
CA MET A 432 40.04 -3.92 13.50
C MET A 432 38.85 -4.86 13.38
N LEU A 433 37.96 -4.84 14.37
CA LEU A 433 36.61 -5.38 14.28
C LEU A 433 35.66 -4.26 13.86
N MET A 434 34.86 -4.50 12.82
CA MET A 434 33.79 -3.61 12.40
C MET A 434 32.44 -4.35 12.51
N LEU A 435 31.56 -3.78 13.33
CA LEU A 435 30.20 -4.22 13.57
C LEU A 435 29.23 -3.19 12.98
N GLU A 436 28.43 -3.60 12.00
CA GLU A 436 27.38 -2.79 11.39
C GLU A 436 26.03 -3.38 11.78
N VAL A 437 25.16 -2.56 12.39
CA VAL A 437 23.80 -2.93 12.74
C VAL A 437 22.84 -1.97 12.05
N ALA A 438 22.02 -2.51 11.15
CA ALA A 438 21.07 -1.75 10.35
C ALA A 438 19.64 -2.26 10.58
N PRO A 439 18.94 -1.77 11.62
CA PRO A 439 17.54 -2.08 11.84
C PRO A 439 16.67 -1.37 10.82
N HIS A 440 15.69 -2.09 10.28
CA HIS A 440 14.66 -1.60 9.38
C HIS A 440 13.29 -2.05 9.88
N VAL A 441 12.31 -1.15 9.78
CA VAL A 441 10.97 -1.39 10.28
C VAL A 441 9.96 -1.17 9.17
N LEU A 442 9.19 -2.21 8.86
CA LEU A 442 7.97 -2.07 8.07
C LEU A 442 6.83 -1.65 8.98
N MET A 443 6.34 -0.44 8.72
CA MET A 443 5.23 0.17 9.42
C MET A 443 3.91 -0.58 9.17
N PRO A 444 2.89 -0.39 10.05
CA PRO A 444 1.58 -1.02 9.93
C PRO A 444 0.98 -0.93 8.53
N VAL A 445 0.12 -1.88 8.15
CA VAL A 445 -0.61 -1.79 6.88
C VAL A 445 -1.51 -0.56 6.90
N HIS A 446 -1.59 0.16 5.77
CA HIS A 446 -2.36 1.39 5.64
C HIS A 446 -3.81 1.22 6.18
N PRO A 447 -4.32 2.14 7.02
CA PRO A 447 -5.61 2.00 7.72
C PRO A 447 -6.80 1.75 6.78
N LEU A 448 -6.78 2.33 5.58
CA LEU A 448 -7.80 2.08 4.54
C LEU A 448 -7.97 0.59 4.23
N PHE A 449 -6.90 -0.20 4.24
CA PHE A 449 -6.98 -1.63 3.94
C PHE A 449 -7.59 -2.40 5.13
N ARG A 450 -7.30 -1.98 6.36
CA ARG A 450 -7.96 -2.48 7.59
C ARG A 450 -9.46 -2.16 7.61
N ASP A 451 -9.87 -1.04 7.03
CA ASP A 451 -11.26 -0.64 6.92
C ASP A 451 -12.08 -1.44 5.88
N ALA A 452 -11.43 -2.25 5.04
CA ALA A 452 -12.12 -3.07 4.03
C ALA A 452 -13.14 -4.03 4.67
N ASP A 453 -12.75 -4.69 5.76
CA ASP A 453 -13.64 -5.60 6.51
C ASP A 453 -14.84 -4.85 7.09
N ARG A 454 -14.60 -3.66 7.67
CA ARG A 454 -15.67 -2.80 8.22
C ARG A 454 -16.63 -2.36 7.13
N ALA A 455 -16.10 -1.99 5.95
CA ALA A 455 -16.90 -1.56 4.81
C ALA A 455 -17.76 -2.70 4.25
N ALA A 456 -17.23 -3.92 4.18
CA ALA A 456 -17.96 -5.11 3.75
C ALA A 456 -19.03 -5.53 4.77
N HIS A 457 -18.68 -5.55 6.05
CA HIS A 457 -19.60 -5.85 7.15
C HIS A 457 -20.77 -4.86 7.20
N ARG A 458 -20.49 -3.55 7.06
CA ARG A 458 -21.52 -2.50 6.99
C ARG A 458 -22.44 -2.72 5.79
N HIS A 459 -21.90 -3.06 4.63
CA HIS A 459 -22.73 -3.31 3.45
C HIS A 459 -23.64 -4.52 3.63
N ARG A 460 -23.13 -5.63 4.18
CA ARG A 460 -23.90 -6.85 4.43
C ARG A 460 -25.08 -6.61 5.36
N ASN A 461 -24.85 -5.90 6.46
CA ASN A 461 -25.86 -5.65 7.50
C ASN A 461 -26.76 -4.44 7.22
N ASN A 462 -26.51 -3.68 6.15
CA ASN A 462 -27.37 -2.56 5.79
C ASN A 462 -28.71 -3.06 5.24
N ASN A 463 -29.79 -2.35 5.58
CA ASN A 463 -31.13 -2.65 5.06
C ASN A 463 -31.17 -2.50 3.53
N TRP A 464 -32.08 -3.24 2.87
CA TRP A 464 -32.27 -3.18 1.41
C TRP A 464 -32.53 -1.75 0.93
N PHE A 465 -33.30 -0.96 1.70
CA PHE A 465 -33.54 0.45 1.41
C PHE A 465 -32.24 1.28 1.42
N GLY A 466 -31.39 1.07 2.42
CA GLY A 466 -30.09 1.73 2.49
C GLY A 466 -29.16 1.36 1.34
N LYS A 467 -29.22 0.09 0.87
CA LYS A 467 -28.50 -0.36 -0.34
C LYS A 467 -29.03 0.31 -1.60
N ALA A 468 -30.35 0.41 -1.75
CA ALA A 468 -30.99 1.07 -2.88
C ALA A 468 -30.63 2.56 -2.96
N VAL A 469 -30.74 3.29 -1.83
CA VAL A 469 -30.34 4.71 -1.75
C VAL A 469 -28.85 4.89 -2.07
N TRP A 470 -27.98 4.01 -1.55
CA TRP A 470 -26.55 4.06 -1.85
C TRP A 470 -26.26 3.85 -3.33
N ALA A 471 -26.92 2.88 -3.98
CA ALA A 471 -26.76 2.63 -5.40
C ALA A 471 -27.25 3.83 -6.23
N LEU A 472 -28.46 4.32 -5.95
CA LEU A 472 -29.08 5.43 -6.67
C LEU A 472 -28.25 6.72 -6.59
N THR A 473 -27.69 7.04 -5.42
CA THR A 473 -26.82 8.23 -5.24
C THR A 473 -25.47 8.11 -5.97
N ARG A 474 -25.05 6.90 -6.34
CA ARG A 474 -23.79 6.63 -7.06
C ARG A 474 -24.00 6.43 -8.56
N THR A 475 -25.22 6.13 -9.01
CA THR A 475 -25.59 5.94 -10.42
C THR A 475 -25.13 7.09 -11.33
N PRO A 476 -25.30 8.38 -10.99
CA PRO A 476 -24.91 9.46 -11.92
C PRO A 476 -23.41 9.49 -12.22
N ALA A 477 -22.57 9.25 -11.21
CA ALA A 477 -21.12 9.22 -11.39
C ALA A 477 -20.62 7.93 -12.08
N SER A 478 -21.49 6.90 -12.22
CA SER A 478 -21.11 5.59 -12.76
C SER A 478 -20.70 5.64 -14.24
N LEU A 479 -21.32 6.51 -15.03
CA LEU A 479 -21.01 6.70 -16.45
C LEU A 479 -19.55 7.13 -16.64
N ALA A 480 -19.21 8.29 -16.07
CA ALA A 480 -17.87 8.85 -16.20
C ALA A 480 -16.80 7.97 -15.55
N ARG A 481 -17.11 7.34 -14.40
CA ARG A 481 -16.19 6.37 -13.78
C ARG A 481 -15.92 5.19 -14.70
N SER A 482 -16.95 4.64 -15.35
CA SER A 482 -16.79 3.51 -16.26
C SER A 482 -15.91 3.86 -17.46
N VAL A 483 -16.12 5.05 -18.05
CA VAL A 483 -15.27 5.55 -19.15
C VAL A 483 -13.81 5.72 -18.70
N VAL A 484 -13.58 6.31 -17.52
CA VAL A 484 -12.22 6.49 -16.98
C VAL A 484 -11.56 5.15 -16.68
N THR A 485 -12.26 4.21 -16.05
CA THR A 485 -11.75 2.88 -15.72
C THR A 485 -11.39 2.10 -17.00
N LEU A 486 -12.25 2.10 -18.02
CA LEU A 486 -11.96 1.46 -19.30
C LEU A 486 -10.80 2.15 -20.04
N GLY A 487 -10.77 3.48 -20.06
CA GLY A 487 -9.68 4.25 -20.66
C GLY A 487 -8.33 3.96 -20.00
N ARG A 488 -8.29 3.87 -18.67
CA ARG A 488 -7.09 3.40 -17.93
C ARG A 488 -6.73 1.97 -18.28
N GLY A 489 -7.73 1.08 -18.42
CA GLY A 489 -7.54 -0.29 -18.90
C GLY A 489 -6.83 -0.34 -20.25
N VAL A 490 -7.32 0.43 -21.21
CA VAL A 490 -6.73 0.57 -22.55
C VAL A 490 -5.32 1.15 -22.48
N ALA A 491 -5.10 2.23 -21.71
CA ALA A 491 -3.78 2.84 -21.55
C ALA A 491 -2.76 1.88 -20.95
N SER A 492 -3.13 1.11 -19.91
CA SER A 492 -2.26 0.08 -19.31
C SER A 492 -1.98 -1.07 -20.28
N GLY A 493 -3.00 -1.52 -21.04
CA GLY A 493 -2.83 -2.54 -22.06
C GLY A 493 -1.90 -2.08 -23.19
N TRP A 494 -2.04 -0.83 -23.61
CA TRP A 494 -1.16 -0.19 -24.59
C TRP A 494 0.27 -0.10 -24.06
N LYS A 495 0.47 0.36 -22.82
CA LYS A 495 1.79 0.38 -22.17
C LYS A 495 2.40 -1.02 -22.15
N LEU A 496 1.61 -2.04 -21.82
CA LEU A 496 2.10 -3.42 -21.79
C LEU A 496 2.58 -3.91 -23.17
N LEU A 497 1.86 -3.56 -24.23
CA LEU A 497 2.22 -3.94 -25.60
C LEU A 497 3.41 -3.14 -26.16
N THR A 498 3.59 -1.89 -25.70
CA THR A 498 4.58 -0.95 -26.28
C THR A 498 5.85 -0.78 -25.45
N ALA A 499 5.86 -1.15 -24.17
CA ALA A 499 6.98 -0.86 -23.29
C ALA A 499 8.28 -1.59 -23.64
N GLY A 500 8.23 -2.71 -24.39
CA GLY A 500 9.45 -3.42 -24.83
C GLY A 500 10.32 -3.98 -23.68
N ASN A 501 9.78 -4.04 -22.47
CA ASN A 501 10.49 -4.35 -21.23
C ASN A 501 11.08 -5.78 -21.16
N SER A 502 10.64 -6.70 -22.01
CA SER A 502 11.09 -8.09 -21.99
C SER A 502 12.55 -8.28 -22.39
N GLY A 503 13.18 -7.27 -23.01
CA GLY A 503 14.60 -7.28 -23.40
C GLY A 503 15.47 -6.25 -22.68
N ALA A 504 14.94 -5.54 -21.68
CA ALA A 504 15.69 -4.54 -20.94
C ALA A 504 16.75 -5.18 -20.01
N LEU A 505 17.76 -4.38 -19.65
CA LEU A 505 18.75 -4.77 -18.63
C LEU A 505 18.05 -5.00 -17.29
N ALA A 506 18.64 -5.87 -16.46
CA ALA A 506 18.10 -6.12 -15.13
C ALA A 506 18.10 -4.84 -14.30
N GLU A 507 16.99 -4.57 -13.64
CA GLU A 507 16.84 -3.43 -12.73
C GLU A 507 16.50 -3.91 -11.33
N GLY A 508 16.95 -3.15 -10.33
CA GLY A 508 16.64 -3.43 -8.93
C GLY A 508 15.17 -3.13 -8.63
N PRO A 509 14.66 -3.55 -7.47
CA PRO A 509 13.31 -3.18 -7.07
C PRO A 509 13.18 -1.67 -6.95
N ALA A 510 12.17 -1.08 -7.59
CA ALA A 510 11.88 0.35 -7.48
C ALA A 510 11.19 0.67 -6.14
N PHE A 511 10.27 -0.20 -5.72
CA PHE A 511 9.60 -0.17 -4.41
C PHE A 511 9.07 -1.55 -4.06
N SER A 512 8.83 -1.80 -2.76
CA SER A 512 8.12 -2.97 -2.30
C SER A 512 6.62 -2.75 -2.25
N VAL A 513 5.85 -3.79 -2.62
CA VAL A 513 4.39 -3.81 -2.46
C VAL A 513 3.97 -3.58 -1.01
N ARG A 514 4.74 -4.09 -0.05
CA ARG A 514 4.45 -3.93 1.38
C ARG A 514 4.74 -2.53 1.89
N GLU A 515 5.80 -1.89 1.39
CA GLU A 515 6.15 -0.50 1.72
C GLU A 515 5.13 0.47 1.12
N LEU A 516 4.72 0.25 -0.14
CA LEU A 516 3.69 1.06 -0.79
C LEU A 516 2.33 0.95 -0.06
N GLY A 517 2.05 -0.21 0.53
CA GLY A 517 0.85 -0.46 1.33
C GLY A 517 1.00 -0.20 2.83
N ALA A 518 2.12 0.38 3.28
CA ALA A 518 2.35 0.74 4.67
C ALA A 518 1.80 2.13 5.00
N ASP A 519 1.52 2.34 6.28
CA ASP A 519 1.26 3.65 6.87
C ASP A 519 2.58 4.36 7.18
N GLU A 520 2.56 5.68 7.33
CA GLU A 520 3.76 6.44 7.72
C GLU A 520 4.03 6.34 9.24
N GLU A 521 2.97 6.23 10.03
CA GLU A 521 3.03 6.22 11.49
C GLU A 521 2.55 4.90 12.08
N ALA A 522 3.17 4.50 13.19
CA ALA A 522 2.73 3.40 14.01
C ALA A 522 1.96 3.93 15.24
N SER A 523 1.10 3.09 15.82
CA SER A 523 0.48 3.43 17.09
C SER A 523 1.50 3.36 18.24
N LEU A 524 1.26 4.10 19.32
CA LEU A 524 2.16 4.12 20.48
C LEU A 524 2.52 2.72 21.01
N PHE A 525 1.56 1.79 21.07
CA PHE A 525 1.83 0.41 21.48
C PHE A 525 2.71 -0.35 20.49
N GLN A 526 2.53 -0.10 19.19
CA GLN A 526 3.39 -0.68 18.17
C GLN A 526 4.81 -0.14 18.27
N ASP A 527 4.99 1.16 18.51
CA ASP A 527 6.32 1.76 18.73
C ASP A 527 7.01 1.22 19.97
N MET A 528 6.27 1.05 21.08
CA MET A 528 6.81 0.43 22.29
C MET A 528 7.26 -1.02 22.04
N ASP A 529 6.48 -1.79 21.28
CA ASP A 529 6.83 -3.15 20.88
C ASP A 529 8.04 -3.20 19.94
N ILE A 530 8.11 -2.30 18.93
CA ILE A 530 9.26 -2.16 18.02
C ILE A 530 10.54 -1.95 18.83
N ASN A 531 10.52 -0.96 19.74
CA ASN A 531 11.67 -0.66 20.59
C ASN A 531 12.04 -1.84 21.51
N ARG A 532 11.06 -2.59 22.03
CA ARG A 532 11.32 -3.80 22.84
C ARG A 532 12.02 -4.88 22.01
N TYR A 533 11.57 -5.12 20.77
CA TYR A 533 12.20 -6.12 19.90
C TYR A 533 13.62 -5.72 19.53
N LEU A 534 13.83 -4.46 19.14
CA LEU A 534 15.15 -3.95 18.77
C LEU A 534 16.15 -4.06 19.91
N LYS A 535 15.82 -3.55 21.10
CA LYS A 535 16.70 -3.61 22.27
C LYS A 535 17.05 -5.04 22.65
N SER A 536 16.06 -5.94 22.66
CA SER A 536 16.29 -7.36 22.93
C SER A 536 17.25 -8.01 21.93
N ILE A 537 17.14 -7.68 20.64
CA ILE A 537 18.03 -8.20 19.59
C ILE A 537 19.43 -7.60 19.74
N GLU A 538 19.55 -6.28 19.89
CA GLU A 538 20.82 -5.58 20.06
C GLU A 538 21.59 -6.10 21.28
N ASP A 539 20.92 -6.29 22.41
CA ASP A 539 21.53 -6.84 23.62
C ASP A 539 22.14 -8.23 23.38
N ARG A 540 21.46 -9.11 22.63
CA ARG A 540 21.96 -10.45 22.30
C ARG A 540 23.09 -10.43 21.28
N VAL A 541 23.03 -9.54 20.29
CA VAL A 541 24.11 -9.33 19.32
C VAL A 541 25.37 -8.84 20.04
N ASN A 542 25.25 -7.80 20.87
CA ASN A 542 26.34 -7.23 21.63
C ASN A 542 26.97 -8.26 22.59
N ALA A 543 26.13 -9.03 23.29
CA ALA A 543 26.61 -10.11 24.16
C ALA A 543 27.35 -11.20 23.37
N GLY A 544 26.88 -11.54 22.17
CA GLY A 544 27.52 -12.55 21.30
C GLY A 544 28.88 -12.10 20.78
N VAL A 545 29.00 -10.84 20.35
CA VAL A 545 30.28 -10.26 19.93
C VAL A 545 31.27 -10.21 21.09
N ARG A 546 30.85 -9.74 22.27
CA ARG A 546 31.68 -9.71 23.47
C ARG A 546 32.17 -11.10 23.88
N LEU A 547 31.30 -12.11 23.83
CA LEU A 547 31.67 -13.49 24.12
C LEU A 547 32.70 -14.01 23.12
N ALA A 548 32.51 -13.74 21.82
CA ALA A 548 33.43 -14.17 20.78
C ALA A 548 34.83 -13.53 20.93
N LEU A 549 34.89 -12.23 21.28
CA LEU A 549 36.15 -11.53 21.55
C LEU A 549 36.90 -12.14 22.74
N ARG A 550 36.19 -12.35 23.86
CA ARG A 550 36.77 -12.91 25.08
C ARG A 550 37.29 -14.33 24.87
N GLU A 551 36.52 -15.19 24.21
CA GLU A 551 36.94 -16.57 23.91
C GLU A 551 38.12 -16.65 22.94
N ALA A 552 38.32 -15.64 22.10
CA ALA A 552 39.46 -15.55 21.18
C ALA A 552 40.68 -14.85 21.80
N GLY A 553 40.61 -14.43 23.06
CA GLY A 553 41.71 -13.81 23.79
C GLY A 553 41.91 -12.31 23.52
N TYR A 554 40.87 -11.58 23.09
CA TYR A 554 40.93 -10.13 22.87
C TYR A 554 40.33 -9.34 24.04
N GLU A 555 40.84 -8.13 24.27
CA GLU A 555 40.29 -7.17 25.23
C GLU A 555 38.88 -6.69 24.80
N THR A 556 37.98 -6.54 25.78
CA THR A 556 36.57 -6.13 25.53
C THR A 556 36.22 -4.73 26.01
N ASP A 557 37.10 -4.05 26.74
CA ASP A 557 36.80 -2.79 27.42
C ASP A 557 36.43 -1.66 26.44
N GLU A 558 37.20 -1.50 25.37
CA GLU A 558 36.91 -0.49 24.33
C GLU A 558 35.57 -0.78 23.64
N PHE A 559 35.25 -2.04 23.38
CA PHE A 559 33.98 -2.45 22.80
C PHE A 559 32.81 -2.13 23.73
N GLU A 560 32.89 -2.51 25.02
CA GLU A 560 31.84 -2.24 26.00
C GLU A 560 31.61 -0.74 26.17
N GLN A 561 32.68 0.05 26.29
CA GLN A 561 32.59 1.50 26.43
C GLN A 561 31.87 2.14 25.22
N LYS A 562 32.20 1.72 24.00
CA LYS A 562 31.58 2.27 22.79
C LYS A 562 30.12 1.84 22.63
N ILE A 563 29.75 0.60 23.01
CA ILE A 563 28.36 0.15 23.01
C ILE A 563 27.50 0.97 23.98
N VAL A 564 28.01 1.27 25.18
CA VAL A 564 27.31 2.13 26.15
C VAL A 564 27.08 3.53 25.57
N ASN A 565 28.06 4.10 24.87
CA ASN A 565 27.92 5.40 24.22
C ASN A 565 26.86 5.40 23.11
N ILE A 566 26.79 4.34 22.30
CA ILE A 566 25.77 4.19 21.25
C ILE A 566 24.37 4.05 21.87
N GLY A 567 24.22 3.21 22.90
CA GLY A 567 22.95 3.02 23.61
C GLY A 567 22.43 4.29 24.31
N ALA A 568 23.32 5.22 24.67
CA ALA A 568 22.98 6.53 25.23
C ALA A 568 22.60 7.59 24.16
N GLY A 569 22.55 7.22 22.88
CA GLY A 569 22.21 8.10 21.76
C GLY A 569 23.40 8.67 20.99
N GLY A 570 24.59 8.10 21.14
CA GLY A 570 25.80 8.51 20.44
C GLY A 570 25.86 8.03 18.98
N VAL A 571 25.90 8.99 18.05
CA VAL A 571 26.23 8.87 16.61
C VAL A 571 25.43 7.81 15.84
N PHE A 572 24.19 8.18 15.48
CA PHE A 572 23.43 7.46 14.45
C PHE A 572 23.88 7.92 13.05
N ILE A 573 23.89 7.01 12.06
CA ILE A 573 24.33 7.28 10.67
C ILE A 573 23.55 8.47 10.05
N GLU A 574 22.28 8.61 10.43
CA GLU A 574 21.40 9.70 9.96
C GLU A 574 21.68 11.05 10.65
N SER A 575 22.23 11.03 11.88
CA SER A 575 22.52 12.25 12.63
C SER A 575 23.60 13.11 11.98
N ALA A 576 24.48 12.52 11.14
CA ALA A 576 25.54 13.26 10.45
C ALA A 576 25.04 14.11 9.27
N LYS A 577 23.84 13.84 8.73
CA LYS A 577 23.35 14.50 7.51
C LYS A 577 22.75 15.89 7.76
N ASP A 578 22.22 16.12 8.97
CA ASP A 578 21.53 17.37 9.35
C ASP A 578 21.96 17.95 10.71
N SER A 579 22.93 17.35 11.41
CA SER A 579 23.39 17.86 12.72
C SER A 579 24.69 18.65 12.60
N ALA A 580 24.70 19.83 13.21
CA ALA A 580 25.93 20.55 13.50
C ALA A 580 26.52 19.98 14.80
N ILE A 581 27.61 19.23 14.67
CA ILE A 581 28.33 18.65 15.81
C ILE A 581 29.35 19.68 16.31
N GLY A 582 29.15 20.20 17.52
CA GLY A 582 30.14 21.00 18.24
C GLY A 582 30.73 20.20 19.39
N ILE A 583 32.05 20.03 19.41
CA ILE A 583 32.79 19.37 20.50
C ILE A 583 33.61 20.45 21.24
N GLY A 584 33.42 20.60 22.55
CA GLY A 584 34.12 21.57 23.41
C GLY A 584 33.18 22.48 24.22
N ASP A 585 33.70 23.07 25.30
CA ASP A 585 32.90 23.71 26.36
C ASP A 585 32.23 25.06 25.99
N HIS A 586 32.42 25.59 24.77
CA HIS A 586 31.94 26.93 24.37
C HIS A 586 31.57 27.06 22.87
N ASN A 587 30.74 26.17 22.32
CA ASN A 587 30.30 26.28 20.93
C ASN A 587 28.94 27.03 20.80
N ASP A 588 28.93 28.21 20.17
CA ASP A 588 27.71 28.88 19.67
C ASP A 588 27.52 28.53 18.18
N ILE A 589 26.55 27.66 17.89
CA ILE A 589 26.25 27.20 16.53
C ILE A 589 25.02 27.95 16.03
N ARG A 590 25.20 28.91 15.11
CA ARG A 590 24.10 29.62 14.46
C ARG A 590 23.96 29.19 13.00
N ARG A 591 22.77 28.66 12.66
CA ARG A 591 22.37 28.35 11.29
C ARG A 591 21.98 29.64 10.56
N SER A 592 22.78 30.10 9.59
CA SER A 592 22.31 31.05 8.57
C SER A 592 21.65 30.25 7.45
N GLY A 593 20.32 30.32 7.37
CA GLY A 593 19.60 29.87 6.16
C GLY A 593 19.98 30.74 4.96
N PRO A 594 19.73 30.28 3.71
CA PRO A 594 20.03 31.06 2.53
C PRO A 594 19.27 32.38 2.60
N THR A 595 20.03 33.48 2.63
CA THR A 595 19.48 34.84 2.60
C THR A 595 18.78 35.02 1.26
N ALA A 596 17.47 35.29 1.28
CA ALA A 596 16.75 35.72 0.09
C ALA A 596 17.46 36.95 -0.50
N PRO A 597 17.64 37.05 -1.84
CA PRO A 597 18.29 38.20 -2.43
C PRO A 597 17.49 39.46 -2.09
N ALA A 598 18.17 40.44 -1.51
CA ALA A 598 17.60 41.74 -1.17
C ALA A 598 17.03 42.40 -2.44
N GLY A 599 15.73 42.65 -2.45
CA GLY A 599 15.10 43.51 -3.47
C GLY A 599 15.63 44.95 -3.37
N PRO A 600 15.60 45.73 -4.47
CA PRO A 600 16.17 47.06 -4.49
C PRO A 600 15.39 48.00 -3.56
N ALA A 601 16.13 48.71 -2.71
CA ALA A 601 15.61 49.68 -1.77
C ALA A 601 15.04 50.93 -2.47
N ALA A 602 13.82 51.33 -2.09
CA ALA A 602 13.29 52.67 -2.37
C ALA A 602 13.69 53.64 -1.25
N PRO A 603 13.99 54.92 -1.55
CA PRO A 603 14.59 55.84 -0.60
C PRO A 603 13.57 56.61 0.24
N GLY A 604 13.86 56.78 1.53
CA GLY A 604 13.45 57.96 2.29
C GLY A 604 12.69 57.69 3.60
N ALA A 605 13.33 57.96 4.73
CA ALA A 605 12.87 58.95 5.74
C ALA A 605 13.70 58.89 7.04
N LYS A 606 14.56 59.90 7.20
CA LYS A 606 15.01 60.65 8.41
C LYS A 606 15.03 59.99 9.82
N LYS A 607 16.26 59.86 10.33
CA LYS A 607 16.83 60.31 11.63
C LYS A 607 15.90 60.60 12.84
N GLY A 608 16.25 59.98 13.97
CA GLY A 608 16.75 60.68 15.17
C GLY A 608 16.98 59.77 16.40
N PRO A 609 17.95 60.06 17.31
CA PRO A 609 18.61 59.02 18.11
C PRO A 609 18.47 59.15 19.65
N ALA A 610 19.03 58.14 20.33
CA ALA A 610 19.69 58.17 21.65
C ALA A 610 18.93 57.66 22.88
N GLY A 611 19.68 56.92 23.72
CA GLY A 611 19.45 56.88 25.18
C GLY A 611 19.58 55.49 25.80
N GLY A 612 20.80 55.07 26.15
CA GLY A 612 21.02 53.93 27.04
C GLY A 612 21.00 54.33 28.52
N LYS A 613 20.56 53.41 29.40
CA LYS A 613 21.12 53.10 30.73
C LYS A 613 20.23 52.10 31.48
N ALA A 614 20.86 51.06 32.04
CA ALA A 614 20.36 50.23 33.14
C ALA A 614 20.74 50.90 34.50
N PRO A 615 20.61 50.26 35.68
CA PRO A 615 19.59 49.36 36.25
C PRO A 615 19.11 49.88 37.64
N GLY A 616 18.14 49.22 38.30
CA GLY A 616 17.80 49.57 39.70
C GLY A 616 16.73 48.70 40.33
N ALA A 617 17.01 48.16 41.52
CA ALA A 617 16.29 47.08 42.18
C ALA A 617 15.20 47.53 43.17
N THR A 618 14.44 46.53 43.62
CA THR A 618 13.71 46.39 44.90
C THR A 618 12.37 47.13 45.11
N LYS A 619 11.28 46.37 45.29
CA LYS A 619 10.59 46.15 46.59
C LYS A 619 9.26 45.37 46.40
N SER A 620 9.10 44.31 47.19
CA SER A 620 7.81 43.68 47.60
C SER A 620 7.27 44.45 48.83
N PRO A 621 6.08 44.17 49.44
CA PRO A 621 5.07 43.14 49.17
C PRO A 621 3.59 43.63 49.23
N GLY A 622 2.62 42.76 48.91
CA GLY A 622 1.26 42.91 49.43
C GLY A 622 0.10 42.39 48.57
N THR A 623 -0.39 41.20 48.92
CA THR A 623 -1.80 40.76 48.95
C THR A 623 -2.69 40.80 47.68
N GLY A 624 -3.19 39.61 47.33
CA GLY A 624 -4.64 39.42 47.18
C GLY A 624 -5.17 39.03 45.80
N ASN A 625 -5.82 37.86 45.77
CA ASN A 625 -6.81 37.38 44.79
C ASN A 625 -6.31 36.70 43.52
N GLY A 626 -6.44 35.36 43.49
CA GLY A 626 -6.62 34.61 42.24
C GLY A 626 -7.94 35.00 41.55
N PRO A 627 -8.10 34.75 40.24
CA PRO A 627 -8.46 33.39 39.83
C PRO A 627 -7.96 32.94 38.43
N ALA A 628 -8.25 31.66 38.15
CA ALA A 628 -8.50 31.04 36.84
C ALA A 628 -7.32 30.77 35.89
N ALA A 629 -7.12 29.47 35.65
CA ALA A 629 -6.20 28.88 34.69
C ALA A 629 -6.59 29.23 33.24
N ALA A 630 -5.61 29.70 32.47
CA ALA A 630 -5.70 29.83 31.02
C ALA A 630 -5.24 28.54 30.32
N PRO A 631 -5.86 28.16 29.18
CA PRO A 631 -5.46 26.98 28.42
C PRO A 631 -4.16 27.23 27.64
N GLY A 632 -3.29 26.20 27.59
CA GLY A 632 -1.99 26.23 26.93
C GLY A 632 -2.07 26.40 25.41
N PRO A 633 -0.99 26.88 24.77
CA PRO A 633 -1.00 27.26 23.36
C PRO A 633 -0.92 26.04 22.43
N GLN A 634 -1.88 25.94 21.50
CA GLN A 634 -1.79 25.13 20.29
C GLN A 634 -0.60 25.62 19.44
N ARG A 635 0.39 24.75 19.21
CA ARG A 635 1.44 25.00 18.21
C ARG A 635 0.98 24.49 16.84
N LYS A 636 0.97 25.42 15.89
CA LYS A 636 0.73 25.23 14.46
C LYS A 636 1.76 24.28 13.86
N ALA A 637 1.26 23.28 13.14
CA ALA A 637 2.03 22.51 12.16
C ALA A 637 2.14 23.34 10.86
N GLY A 638 3.33 23.38 10.29
CA GLY A 638 3.60 23.99 8.98
C GLY A 638 5.04 23.74 8.55
N GLU A 639 5.17 23.26 7.30
CA GLU A 639 6.38 23.14 6.45
C GLU A 639 7.35 22.00 6.84
N LYS A 640 7.59 20.97 6.02
CA LYS A 640 7.48 20.75 4.56
C LYS A 640 7.14 19.31 4.22
#